data_AF-A0A3G9HWX4-F1
#
_entry.id   AF-A0A3G9HWX4-F1
#
_cell.length_a   1.000
_cell.length_b   1.000
_cell.length_c   1.000
_cell.angle_alpha   90.00
_cell.angle_beta   90.00
_cell.angle_gamma   90.00
#
_symmetry.space_group_name_H-M   'P 1'
#
loop_
_entity.id
_entity.type
_entity.pdbx_description
1 polymer ?
#
loop_
_entity_poly.entity_id
_entity_poly.type
_entity_poly.pdbx_seq_one_letter_code
_entity_poly.pdbx_strand_id
1 'polypeptide(L)'
;MFAGLSGLSLAAFVVLGGMTLSIGDGYLNTSFAVTAFVWMLFNIILSIWFFVSSLNVLDESKRDRLMNKFFLSQIVDDYIQKAYIQAWLRYPGGHVGQNYLGNIKILPYSISEKDDMLHVKSNISKGDVVTDIYIRPFLFLLRRLEAVDGQDAEIIILPSFGVRSGELTLLSSRNVKPVSGLWRWLLRRCIVTGRPENKRDLDDITFDFFGEAYDALNDKNISVFRTGIERLTDTYTSIKRSYNYEVDKNYLDEVKESGFSHTFSDSFHYELRKFFRESVKSTEYSGEYFRESMLIPLRVYRKTQSTCFTDFRQFLLSLFRVWHVLNEWKAGLGGPLSASQELTHQALIRGYIGLWEGWSMTTITGKPGSEDSTGRLMYHLHNTARLLIPSVVADNASSVRYAHDVLCLWFNQSRFTRYWEEEYRWHSFFLTPDYLSLKETEPQWNMLLRGSKYKKDAALSIMFANALSDLRLLMAGYLIAHFESQKNIDLADLVNHLIMSELYEDRDTHDTLTPAFRRSVDIIDMILRIEHCNLHTNTSWYSGLSETIEVMNSYNERPYIPGRMYTGEYEDLGSLYGAFALLAIKLARPAEQVTQRVNEALAGGVFSYSSKDRIISILKRLKRDPSVPYEGYIISEADYATNVVFFK
;
A
#
# COMPACT_ATOMS: atom_id res chain seq x y z
N MET A 1 -37.39 -20.40 -19.54
CA MET A 1 -37.27 -21.62 -20.38
C MET A 1 -37.87 -22.85 -19.70
N PHE A 2 -37.43 -23.25 -18.49
CA PHE A 2 -38.02 -24.38 -17.74
C PHE A 2 -39.53 -24.26 -17.47
N ALA A 3 -40.03 -23.08 -17.10
CA ALA A 3 -41.46 -22.82 -16.91
C ALA A 3 -42.29 -23.11 -18.19
N GLY A 4 -41.80 -22.62 -19.33
CA GLY A 4 -42.48 -22.79 -20.62
C GLY A 4 -42.46 -24.24 -21.11
N LEU A 5 -41.33 -24.94 -20.98
CA LEU A 5 -41.21 -26.36 -21.33
C LEU A 5 -42.07 -27.26 -20.43
N SER A 6 -42.13 -26.97 -19.13
CA SER A 6 -42.97 -27.70 -18.18
C SER A 6 -44.46 -27.48 -18.45
N GLY A 7 -44.88 -26.25 -18.78
CA GLY A 7 -46.26 -25.95 -19.19
C GLY A 7 -46.65 -26.63 -20.49
N LEU A 8 -45.75 -26.67 -21.49
CA LEU A 8 -45.98 -27.35 -22.77
C LEU A 8 -46.03 -28.87 -22.60
N SER A 9 -45.20 -29.42 -21.73
CA SER A 9 -45.22 -30.85 -21.37
C SER A 9 -46.50 -31.24 -20.63
N LEU A 10 -47.00 -30.36 -19.73
CA LEU A 10 -48.29 -30.55 -19.08
C LEU A 10 -49.44 -30.52 -20.09
N ALA A 11 -49.43 -29.60 -21.05
CA ALA A 11 -50.45 -29.54 -22.10
C ALA A 11 -50.45 -30.83 -22.95
N ALA A 12 -49.26 -31.31 -23.35
CA ALA A 12 -49.13 -32.59 -24.03
C ALA A 12 -49.61 -33.77 -23.17
N PHE A 13 -49.30 -33.78 -21.87
CA PHE A 13 -49.75 -34.78 -20.91
C PHE A 13 -51.28 -34.80 -20.78
N VAL A 14 -51.93 -33.64 -20.68
CA VAL A 14 -53.40 -33.51 -20.62
C VAL A 14 -54.06 -33.98 -21.91
N VAL A 15 -53.51 -33.63 -23.08
CA VAL A 15 -54.05 -34.05 -24.39
C VAL A 15 -53.90 -35.56 -24.60
N LEU A 16 -52.72 -36.12 -24.35
CA LEU A 16 -52.46 -37.56 -24.46
C LEU A 16 -53.30 -38.35 -23.44
N GLY A 17 -53.38 -37.84 -22.21
CA GLY A 17 -54.23 -38.39 -21.17
C GLY A 17 -55.71 -38.40 -21.58
N GLY A 18 -56.23 -37.28 -22.09
CA GLY A 18 -57.61 -37.17 -22.59
C GLY A 18 -57.96 -38.19 -23.67
N MET A 19 -57.01 -38.57 -24.52
CA MET A 19 -57.19 -39.64 -25.52
C MET A 19 -57.20 -41.04 -24.89
N THR A 20 -56.36 -41.30 -23.89
CA THR A 20 -56.22 -42.61 -23.22
C THR A 20 -57.22 -42.89 -22.09
N LEU A 21 -57.79 -41.86 -21.46
CA LEU A 21 -58.77 -41.96 -20.36
C LEU A 21 -60.13 -42.53 -20.81
N SER A 22 -60.38 -42.62 -22.11
CA SER A 22 -61.55 -43.30 -22.68
C SER A 22 -61.58 -44.83 -22.45
N ILE A 23 -60.46 -45.39 -21.97
CA ILE A 23 -60.24 -46.84 -21.81
C ILE A 23 -60.00 -47.22 -20.31
N GLY A 24 -59.90 -46.25 -19.40
CA GLY A 24 -59.43 -46.45 -18.02
C GLY A 24 -60.51 -46.58 -16.94
N ASP A 25 -60.17 -47.29 -15.86
CA ASP A 25 -60.98 -47.46 -14.65
C ASP A 25 -61.07 -46.16 -13.82
N GLY A 26 -62.10 -45.98 -13.00
CA GLY A 26 -62.38 -44.72 -12.28
C GLY A 26 -61.24 -44.25 -11.36
N TYR A 27 -60.44 -45.18 -10.84
CA TYR A 27 -59.24 -44.89 -10.06
C TYR A 27 -58.11 -44.26 -10.90
N LEU A 28 -57.91 -44.72 -12.14
CA LEU A 28 -56.92 -44.17 -13.05
C LEU A 28 -57.30 -42.75 -13.48
N ASN A 29 -58.59 -42.52 -13.72
CA ASN A 29 -59.10 -41.19 -14.04
C ASN A 29 -58.87 -40.20 -12.90
N THR A 30 -59.10 -40.64 -11.66
CA THR A 30 -58.89 -39.83 -10.46
C THR A 30 -57.41 -39.53 -10.24
N SER A 31 -56.53 -40.53 -10.36
CA SER A 31 -55.08 -40.37 -10.21
C SER A 31 -54.48 -39.44 -11.28
N PHE A 32 -54.94 -39.57 -12.53
CA PHE A 32 -54.54 -38.69 -13.62
C PHE A 32 -54.95 -37.24 -13.36
N ALA A 33 -56.21 -37.01 -12.95
CA ALA A 33 -56.71 -35.68 -12.65
C ALA A 33 -55.95 -35.00 -11.50
N VAL A 34 -55.66 -35.75 -10.42
CA VAL A 34 -54.85 -35.25 -9.28
C VAL A 34 -53.43 -34.91 -9.73
N THR A 35 -52.80 -35.76 -10.54
CA THR A 35 -51.44 -35.53 -11.05
C THR A 35 -51.38 -34.30 -11.95
N ALA A 36 -52.33 -34.15 -12.88
CA ALA A 36 -52.44 -32.98 -13.73
C ALA A 36 -52.70 -31.69 -12.92
N PHE A 37 -53.55 -31.77 -11.88
CA PHE A 37 -53.84 -30.63 -11.01
C PHE A 37 -52.62 -30.20 -10.18
N VAL A 38 -51.90 -31.15 -9.56
CA VAL A 38 -50.67 -30.86 -8.80
C VAL A 38 -49.59 -30.28 -9.72
N TRP A 39 -49.43 -30.84 -10.93
CA TRP A 39 -48.47 -30.35 -11.90
C TRP A 39 -48.86 -28.97 -12.46
N MET A 40 -50.15 -28.70 -12.65
CA MET A 40 -50.64 -27.35 -12.98
C MET A 40 -50.32 -26.36 -11.87
N LEU A 41 -50.57 -26.72 -10.62
CA LEU A 41 -50.29 -25.86 -9.45
C LEU A 41 -48.79 -25.58 -9.32
N PHE A 42 -47.95 -26.59 -9.55
CA PHE A 42 -46.50 -26.42 -9.64
C PHE A 42 -46.09 -25.43 -10.75
N ASN A 43 -46.68 -25.55 -11.95
CA ASN A 43 -46.42 -24.62 -13.06
C ASN A 43 -46.89 -23.19 -12.76
N ILE A 44 -48.00 -23.01 -12.05
CA ILE A 44 -48.47 -21.69 -11.60
C ILE A 44 -47.48 -21.09 -10.61
N ILE A 45 -47.05 -21.84 -9.59
CA ILE A 45 -46.06 -21.38 -8.61
C ILE A 45 -44.75 -20.99 -9.32
N LEU A 46 -44.28 -21.82 -10.26
CA LEU A 46 -43.05 -21.57 -10.99
C LEU A 46 -43.16 -20.35 -11.91
N SER A 47 -44.33 -20.13 -12.51
CA SER A 47 -44.61 -18.93 -13.31
C SER A 47 -44.65 -17.67 -12.45
N ILE A 48 -45.34 -17.71 -11.30
CA ILE A 48 -45.35 -16.60 -10.33
C ILE A 48 -43.92 -16.31 -9.86
N TRP A 49 -43.14 -17.34 -9.51
CA TRP A 49 -41.75 -17.20 -9.12
C TRP A 49 -40.89 -16.57 -10.23
N PHE A 50 -41.11 -16.95 -11.48
CA PHE A 50 -40.43 -16.36 -12.64
C PHE A 50 -40.79 -14.88 -12.83
N PHE A 51 -42.07 -14.51 -12.73
CA PHE A 51 -42.50 -13.12 -12.82
C PHE A 51 -41.93 -12.28 -11.67
N VAL A 52 -42.00 -12.77 -10.43
CA VAL A 52 -41.41 -12.10 -9.27
C VAL A 52 -39.89 -11.93 -9.45
N SER A 53 -39.20 -12.96 -9.93
CA SER A 53 -37.75 -12.90 -10.17
C SER A 53 -37.41 -11.91 -11.30
N SER A 54 -38.20 -11.86 -12.37
CA SER A 54 -38.00 -10.91 -13.48
C SER A 54 -38.25 -9.46 -13.04
N LEU A 55 -39.32 -9.22 -12.26
CA LEU A 55 -39.58 -7.91 -11.65
C LEU A 55 -38.48 -7.51 -10.66
N ASN A 56 -37.94 -8.47 -9.92
CA ASN A 56 -36.82 -8.23 -9.01
C ASN A 56 -35.52 -7.85 -9.75
N VAL A 57 -35.33 -8.23 -11.01
CA VAL A 57 -34.18 -7.79 -11.82
C VAL A 57 -34.36 -6.35 -12.32
N LEU A 58 -35.61 -5.88 -12.47
CA LEU A 58 -35.91 -4.50 -12.83
C LEU A 58 -35.75 -3.53 -11.64
N ASP A 59 -35.84 -4.05 -10.41
CA ASP A 59 -35.52 -3.31 -9.19
C ASP A 59 -33.99 -3.17 -9.05
N GLU A 60 -33.48 -1.96 -9.22
CA GLU A 60 -32.03 -1.68 -9.22
C GLU A 60 -31.34 -2.20 -7.96
N SER A 61 -31.96 -2.05 -6.79
CA SER A 61 -31.38 -2.48 -5.51
C SER A 61 -31.16 -4.00 -5.44
N LYS A 62 -32.09 -4.76 -6.01
CA LYS A 62 -32.03 -6.23 -6.05
C LYS A 62 -31.11 -6.72 -7.15
N ARG A 63 -31.08 -6.05 -8.30
CA ARG A 63 -30.10 -6.29 -9.37
C ARG A 63 -28.68 -6.11 -8.85
N ASP A 64 -28.40 -5.01 -8.15
CA ASP A 64 -27.07 -4.71 -7.63
C ASP A 64 -26.64 -5.76 -6.59
N ARG A 65 -27.56 -6.21 -5.74
CA ARG A 65 -27.31 -7.33 -4.82
C ARG A 65 -27.02 -8.66 -5.53
N LEU A 66 -27.72 -8.96 -6.62
CA LEU A 66 -27.47 -10.16 -7.42
C LEU A 66 -26.11 -10.08 -8.13
N MET A 67 -25.79 -8.92 -8.71
CA MET A 67 -24.53 -8.67 -9.37
C MET A 67 -23.35 -8.80 -8.39
N ASN A 68 -23.45 -8.20 -7.21
CA ASN A 68 -22.44 -8.34 -6.16
C ASN A 68 -22.24 -9.81 -5.72
N LYS A 69 -23.34 -10.57 -5.55
CA LYS A 69 -23.24 -12.02 -5.28
C LYS A 69 -22.53 -12.78 -6.39
N PHE A 70 -22.82 -12.43 -7.65
CA PHE A 70 -22.18 -13.04 -8.80
C PHE A 70 -20.68 -12.72 -8.83
N PHE A 71 -20.28 -11.46 -8.67
CA PHE A 71 -18.87 -11.07 -8.58
C PHE A 71 -18.15 -11.81 -7.47
N LEU A 72 -18.73 -11.85 -6.27
CA LEU A 72 -18.13 -12.51 -5.12
C LEU A 72 -17.94 -14.02 -5.36
N SER A 73 -19.01 -14.73 -5.76
CA SER A 73 -19.02 -16.19 -5.81
C SER A 73 -18.45 -16.80 -7.09
N GLN A 74 -18.50 -16.09 -8.22
CA GLN A 74 -18.13 -16.67 -9.52
C GLN A 74 -16.83 -16.08 -10.07
N ILE A 75 -16.52 -14.83 -9.75
CA ILE A 75 -15.36 -14.14 -10.31
C ILE A 75 -14.22 -14.11 -9.29
N VAL A 76 -14.46 -13.55 -8.10
CA VAL A 76 -13.42 -13.37 -7.09
C VAL A 76 -13.04 -14.69 -6.41
N ASP A 77 -14.03 -15.54 -6.07
CA ASP A 77 -13.76 -16.83 -5.43
C ASP A 77 -12.97 -17.77 -6.36
N ASP A 78 -13.38 -17.85 -7.64
CA ASP A 78 -12.66 -18.62 -8.66
C ASP A 78 -11.22 -18.14 -8.82
N TYR A 79 -11.01 -16.81 -8.88
CA TYR A 79 -9.66 -16.24 -8.95
C TYR A 79 -8.82 -16.60 -7.72
N ILE A 80 -9.32 -16.39 -6.50
CA ILE A 80 -8.54 -16.65 -5.27
C ILE A 80 -8.19 -18.12 -5.16
N GLN A 81 -9.13 -19.03 -5.43
CA GLN A 81 -8.88 -20.46 -5.40
C GLN A 81 -7.80 -20.85 -6.42
N LYS A 82 -7.92 -20.39 -7.67
CA LYS A 82 -6.93 -20.65 -8.72
C LYS A 82 -5.57 -20.06 -8.38
N ALA A 83 -5.52 -18.86 -7.82
CA ALA A 83 -4.27 -18.21 -7.43
C ALA A 83 -3.58 -18.96 -6.28
N TYR A 84 -4.36 -19.44 -5.30
CA TYR A 84 -3.84 -20.24 -4.20
C TYR A 84 -3.29 -21.58 -4.67
N ILE A 85 -4.01 -22.27 -5.56
CA ILE A 85 -3.54 -23.52 -6.18
C ILE A 85 -2.22 -23.26 -6.91
N GLN A 86 -2.15 -22.22 -7.74
CA GLN A 86 -0.94 -21.89 -8.49
C GLN A 86 0.26 -21.54 -7.62
N ALA A 87 0.05 -20.78 -6.53
CA ALA A 87 1.11 -20.50 -5.56
C ALA A 87 1.69 -21.81 -5.00
N TRP A 88 0.81 -22.76 -4.66
CA TRP A 88 1.17 -24.10 -4.19
C TRP A 88 1.91 -24.92 -5.25
N LEU A 89 1.49 -24.86 -6.51
CA LEU A 89 2.14 -25.56 -7.61
C LEU A 89 3.53 -24.99 -7.93
N ARG A 90 3.70 -23.68 -7.75
CA ARG A 90 4.95 -22.98 -8.05
C ARG A 90 5.99 -23.16 -6.95
N TYR A 91 5.57 -23.16 -5.68
CA TYR A 91 6.48 -23.29 -4.53
C TYR A 91 6.00 -24.31 -3.49
N PRO A 92 5.77 -25.58 -3.88
CA PRO A 92 5.21 -26.58 -2.97
C PRO A 92 6.10 -26.81 -1.74
N GLY A 93 7.42 -26.76 -1.89
CA GLY A 93 8.36 -26.90 -0.77
C GLY A 93 8.24 -25.79 0.28
N GLY A 94 7.96 -24.55 -0.16
CA GLY A 94 7.71 -23.42 0.74
C GLY A 94 6.44 -23.60 1.57
N HIS A 95 5.36 -24.09 0.95
CA HIS A 95 4.09 -24.31 1.63
C HIS A 95 4.05 -25.55 2.54
N VAL A 96 4.83 -26.60 2.23
CA VAL A 96 4.97 -27.77 3.11
C VAL A 96 5.81 -27.44 4.35
N GLY A 97 6.81 -26.56 4.18
CA GLY A 97 7.68 -26.08 5.25
C GLY A 97 8.98 -26.86 5.35
N GLN A 98 10.07 -26.12 5.59
CA GLN A 98 11.44 -26.64 5.54
C GLN A 98 11.70 -27.81 6.50
N ASN A 99 11.07 -27.79 7.67
CA ASN A 99 11.30 -28.75 8.76
C ASN A 99 10.21 -29.84 8.86
N TYR A 100 9.30 -29.93 7.88
CA TYR A 100 8.16 -30.86 7.95
C TYR A 100 8.56 -32.32 8.15
N LEU A 101 9.72 -32.73 7.61
CA LEU A 101 10.21 -34.11 7.66
C LEU A 101 11.26 -34.35 8.77
N GLY A 102 11.55 -33.34 9.61
CA GLY A 102 12.52 -33.42 10.71
C GLY A 102 13.97 -33.56 10.24
N ASN A 103 14.33 -34.74 9.72
CA ASN A 103 15.70 -35.12 9.34
C ASN A 103 16.01 -34.86 7.85
N ILE A 104 15.01 -34.43 7.07
CA ILE A 104 15.15 -34.09 5.65
C ILE A 104 14.74 -32.64 5.46
N LYS A 105 15.63 -31.82 4.94
CA LYS A 105 15.38 -30.41 4.66
C LYS A 105 14.63 -30.26 3.34
N ILE A 106 13.43 -29.68 3.38
CA ILE A 106 12.68 -29.33 2.18
C ILE A 106 13.13 -27.96 1.71
N LEU A 107 13.69 -27.87 0.50
CA LEU A 107 14.08 -26.59 -0.07
C LEU A 107 12.85 -25.91 -0.72
N PRO A 108 12.69 -24.58 -0.57
CA PRO A 108 11.49 -23.87 -1.02
C PRO A 108 11.40 -23.72 -2.55
N TYR A 109 12.53 -23.65 -3.25
CA TYR A 109 12.63 -23.53 -4.71
C TYR A 109 13.98 -24.06 -5.25
N SER A 110 14.05 -24.32 -6.55
CA SER A 110 15.29 -24.67 -7.26
C SER A 110 15.95 -23.42 -7.85
N ILE A 111 17.25 -23.19 -7.59
CA ILE A 111 18.00 -22.04 -8.14
C ILE A 111 18.78 -22.39 -9.41
N SER A 112 19.07 -23.66 -9.61
CA SER A 112 19.77 -24.20 -10.77
C SER A 112 19.72 -25.71 -10.58
N GLU A 113 19.85 -26.48 -11.65
CA GLU A 113 20.19 -27.90 -11.57
C GLU A 113 21.46 -28.01 -10.71
N LYS A 114 21.30 -28.26 -9.40
CA LYS A 114 22.43 -28.63 -8.55
C LYS A 114 22.83 -30.02 -9.06
N ASP A 115 23.98 -30.10 -9.73
CA ASP A 115 24.49 -31.23 -10.51
C ASP A 115 24.54 -32.60 -9.78
N ASP A 116 24.14 -32.69 -8.51
CA ASP A 116 24.23 -33.88 -7.65
C ASP A 116 22.88 -34.39 -7.07
N MET A 117 21.72 -33.98 -7.58
CA MET A 117 20.41 -34.48 -7.09
C MET A 117 19.82 -35.63 -7.93
N LEU A 118 19.31 -36.65 -7.25
CA LEU A 118 18.55 -37.74 -7.89
C LEU A 118 17.13 -37.28 -8.22
N HIS A 119 16.68 -37.52 -9.46
CA HIS A 119 15.39 -37.06 -9.96
C HIS A 119 14.37 -38.18 -10.10
N VAL A 120 13.17 -37.97 -9.56
CA VAL A 120 11.98 -38.77 -9.85
C VAL A 120 11.19 -38.09 -10.96
N LYS A 121 11.16 -38.71 -12.14
CA LYS A 121 10.53 -38.13 -13.34
C LYS A 121 9.26 -38.87 -13.77
N SER A 122 8.40 -38.17 -14.51
CA SER A 122 7.18 -38.70 -15.14
C SER A 122 7.05 -38.16 -16.56
N ASN A 123 6.61 -39.01 -17.49
CA ASN A 123 6.30 -38.57 -18.86
C ASN A 123 4.93 -37.90 -18.88
N ILE A 124 4.83 -36.75 -19.54
CA ILE A 124 3.60 -35.96 -19.70
C ILE A 124 3.37 -35.65 -21.16
N SER A 125 2.12 -35.39 -21.57
CA SER A 125 1.83 -35.03 -22.97
C SER A 125 2.48 -33.68 -23.31
N LYS A 126 2.86 -33.50 -24.58
CA LYS A 126 3.47 -32.25 -25.04
C LYS A 126 2.46 -31.10 -24.90
N GLY A 127 2.77 -30.12 -24.04
CA GLY A 127 1.91 -28.97 -23.76
C GLY A 127 1.03 -29.12 -22.52
N ASP A 128 1.04 -30.28 -21.86
CA ASP A 128 0.40 -30.41 -20.54
C ASP A 128 1.26 -29.72 -19.47
N VAL A 129 0.58 -29.14 -18.48
CA VAL A 129 1.17 -28.55 -17.28
C VAL A 129 0.58 -29.22 -16.05
N VAL A 130 1.25 -29.09 -14.90
CA VAL A 130 0.67 -29.50 -13.62
C VAL A 130 -0.48 -28.55 -13.29
N THR A 131 -1.67 -29.08 -13.05
CA THR A 131 -2.87 -28.29 -12.75
C THR A 131 -3.33 -28.40 -11.30
N ASP A 132 -2.99 -29.49 -10.61
CA ASP A 132 -3.34 -29.70 -9.20
C ASP A 132 -2.43 -30.75 -8.53
N ILE A 133 -2.39 -30.76 -7.20
CA ILE A 133 -1.72 -31.77 -6.36
C ILE A 133 -2.68 -32.22 -5.27
N TYR A 134 -2.91 -33.53 -5.18
CA TYR A 134 -3.63 -34.12 -4.06
C TYR A 134 -2.77 -34.07 -2.78
N ILE A 135 -2.90 -32.98 -2.01
CA ILE A 135 -2.05 -32.64 -0.87
C ILE A 135 -2.00 -33.76 0.18
N ARG A 136 -3.15 -34.33 0.58
CA ARG A 136 -3.20 -35.36 1.64
C ARG A 136 -2.38 -36.62 1.32
N PRO A 137 -2.61 -37.32 0.19
CA PRO A 137 -1.80 -38.48 -0.16
C PRO A 137 -0.34 -38.08 -0.47
N PHE A 138 -0.12 -36.89 -1.04
CA PHE A 138 1.22 -36.38 -1.31
C PHE A 138 2.05 -36.23 -0.02
N LEU A 139 1.51 -35.54 1.00
CA LEU A 139 2.16 -35.39 2.31
C LEU A 139 2.41 -36.72 3.01
N PHE A 140 1.47 -37.67 2.88
CA PHE A 140 1.64 -39.02 3.41
C PHE A 140 2.84 -39.74 2.77
N LEU A 141 3.04 -39.60 1.46
CA LEU A 141 4.18 -40.18 0.75
C LEU A 141 5.50 -39.52 1.17
N LEU A 142 5.51 -38.19 1.36
CA LEU A 142 6.71 -37.47 1.81
C LEU A 142 7.18 -37.95 3.19
N ARG A 143 6.26 -38.21 4.12
CA ARG A 143 6.59 -38.74 5.47
C ARG A 143 7.25 -40.12 5.47
N ARG A 144 7.21 -40.84 4.33
CA ARG A 144 7.85 -42.16 4.18
C ARG A 144 9.27 -42.09 3.62
N LEU A 145 9.79 -40.88 3.36
CA LEU A 145 11.18 -40.67 2.97
C LEU A 145 12.09 -40.80 4.20
N GLU A 146 13.24 -41.45 4.01
CA GLU A 146 14.25 -41.63 5.06
C GLU A 146 15.59 -41.05 4.59
N ALA A 147 16.27 -40.31 5.46
CA ALA A 147 17.63 -39.84 5.22
C ALA A 147 18.63 -41.01 5.26
N VAL A 148 19.74 -40.87 4.54
CA VAL A 148 20.91 -41.75 4.71
C VAL A 148 21.61 -41.36 6.01
N ASP A 149 21.97 -42.36 6.84
CA ASP A 149 22.51 -42.11 8.17
C ASP A 149 23.80 -41.26 8.11
N GLY A 150 23.85 -40.20 8.93
CA GLY A 150 25.02 -39.32 9.05
C GLY A 150 25.22 -38.31 7.91
N GLN A 151 24.26 -38.16 6.99
CA GLN A 151 24.33 -37.20 5.88
C GLN A 151 23.18 -36.20 5.90
N ASP A 152 23.45 -34.95 5.52
CA ASP A 152 22.42 -33.93 5.35
C ASP A 152 21.57 -34.26 4.13
N ALA A 153 20.29 -34.57 4.36
CA ALA A 153 19.33 -34.92 3.32
C ALA A 153 18.50 -33.71 2.88
N GLU A 154 18.40 -33.50 1.57
CA GLU A 154 17.65 -32.39 0.98
C GLU A 154 16.67 -32.89 -0.07
N ILE A 155 15.47 -32.30 -0.13
CA ILE A 155 14.51 -32.55 -1.22
C ILE A 155 13.98 -31.25 -1.83
N ILE A 156 13.65 -31.31 -3.12
CA ILE A 156 12.97 -30.27 -3.88
C ILE A 156 11.74 -30.89 -4.54
N ILE A 157 10.57 -30.30 -4.32
CA ILE A 157 9.30 -30.73 -4.91
C ILE A 157 9.04 -29.86 -6.16
N LEU A 158 8.72 -30.49 -7.29
CA LEU A 158 8.49 -29.82 -8.59
C LEU A 158 9.57 -28.78 -8.95
N PRO A 159 10.87 -29.16 -8.98
CA PRO A 159 12.00 -28.25 -9.19
C PRO A 159 11.98 -27.45 -10.50
N SER A 160 11.24 -27.90 -11.51
CA SER A 160 11.19 -27.30 -12.85
C SER A 160 9.88 -26.55 -13.14
N PHE A 161 9.14 -26.15 -12.10
CA PHE A 161 7.85 -25.43 -12.22
C PHE A 161 6.85 -26.09 -13.19
N GLY A 162 6.94 -27.40 -13.42
CA GLY A 162 6.04 -28.08 -14.35
C GLY A 162 6.35 -27.93 -15.84
N VAL A 163 7.39 -27.20 -16.27
CA VAL A 163 7.56 -26.84 -17.69
C VAL A 163 8.86 -27.39 -18.28
N ARG A 164 8.78 -28.60 -18.86
CA ARG A 164 9.66 -29.06 -19.95
C ARG A 164 8.87 -30.01 -20.86
N SER A 165 9.09 -29.91 -22.17
CA SER A 165 8.38 -30.70 -23.17
C SER A 165 8.59 -32.20 -22.96
N GLY A 166 7.53 -32.93 -22.58
CA GLY A 166 7.47 -34.40 -22.57
C GLY A 166 7.92 -35.08 -21.27
N GLU A 167 8.66 -34.40 -20.38
CA GLU A 167 9.18 -34.99 -19.14
C GLU A 167 9.10 -34.00 -17.96
N LEU A 168 8.44 -34.43 -16.88
CA LEU A 168 8.21 -33.67 -15.65
C LEU A 168 9.04 -34.25 -14.50
N THR A 169 9.84 -33.42 -13.83
CA THR A 169 10.52 -33.81 -12.59
C THR A 169 9.61 -33.56 -11.40
N LEU A 170 9.19 -34.62 -10.70
CA LEU A 170 8.26 -34.56 -9.57
C LEU A 170 8.98 -34.24 -8.26
N LEU A 171 10.14 -34.87 -8.04
CA LEU A 171 10.95 -34.72 -6.83
C LEU A 171 12.43 -34.80 -7.21
N SER A 172 13.24 -33.91 -6.65
CA SER A 172 14.70 -34.07 -6.61
C SER A 172 15.13 -34.31 -5.17
N SER A 173 16.09 -35.21 -4.96
CA SER A 173 16.54 -35.58 -3.62
C SER A 173 18.05 -35.80 -3.57
N ARG A 174 18.66 -35.43 -2.45
CA ARG A 174 20.07 -35.68 -2.11
C ARG A 174 20.14 -36.40 -0.77
N ASN A 175 20.96 -37.45 -0.68
CA ASN A 175 21.18 -38.24 0.54
C ASN A 175 19.88 -38.79 1.18
N VAL A 176 18.87 -39.11 0.35
CA VAL A 176 17.64 -39.79 0.74
C VAL A 176 17.71 -41.24 0.27
N LYS A 177 17.28 -42.20 1.10
CA LYS A 177 17.29 -43.63 0.75
C LYS A 177 16.47 -43.89 -0.53
N PRO A 178 16.87 -44.87 -1.37
CA PRO A 178 16.15 -45.17 -2.61
C PRO A 178 14.68 -45.52 -2.37
N VAL A 179 13.78 -44.91 -3.15
CA VAL A 179 12.34 -45.14 -3.07
C VAL A 179 11.88 -46.30 -3.96
N SER A 180 10.91 -47.08 -3.46
CA SER A 180 10.35 -48.23 -4.17
C SER A 180 9.59 -47.81 -5.45
N GLY A 181 9.41 -48.76 -6.38
CA GLY A 181 8.62 -48.53 -7.59
C GLY A 181 7.16 -48.19 -7.28
N LEU A 182 6.57 -48.81 -6.25
CA LEU A 182 5.21 -48.53 -5.77
C LEU A 182 5.10 -47.09 -5.25
N TRP A 183 6.08 -46.62 -4.48
CA TRP A 183 6.10 -45.25 -3.98
C TRP A 183 6.15 -44.24 -5.14
N ARG A 184 7.02 -44.47 -6.14
CA ARG A 184 7.11 -43.63 -7.34
C ARG A 184 5.81 -43.62 -8.14
N TRP A 185 5.14 -44.76 -8.23
CA TRP A 185 3.84 -44.89 -8.89
C TRP A 185 2.74 -44.12 -8.17
N LEU A 186 2.68 -44.19 -6.83
CA LEU A 186 1.74 -43.43 -6.02
C LEU A 186 2.02 -41.92 -6.11
N LEU A 187 3.29 -41.50 -6.07
CA LEU A 187 3.67 -40.09 -6.22
C LEU A 187 3.15 -39.49 -7.53
N ARG A 188 3.27 -40.23 -8.64
CA ARG A 188 2.74 -39.81 -9.94
C ARG A 188 1.23 -39.58 -9.92
N ARG A 189 0.48 -40.37 -9.14
CA ARG A 189 -0.98 -40.22 -9.01
C ARG A 189 -1.40 -39.06 -8.13
N CYS A 190 -0.50 -38.53 -7.30
CA CYS A 190 -0.76 -37.33 -6.52
C CYS A 190 -0.73 -36.05 -7.35
N ILE A 191 -0.14 -36.07 -8.55
CA ILE A 191 0.08 -34.90 -9.39
C ILE A 191 -0.86 -34.98 -10.59
N VAL A 192 -1.72 -33.97 -10.74
CA VAL A 192 -2.69 -33.87 -11.83
C VAL A 192 -2.09 -33.02 -12.93
N THR A 193 -2.16 -33.51 -14.17
CA THR A 193 -1.67 -32.80 -15.35
C THR A 193 -2.81 -32.57 -16.34
N GLY A 194 -2.80 -31.41 -17.00
CA GLY A 194 -3.81 -31.06 -17.99
C GLY A 194 -3.34 -29.92 -18.89
N ARG A 195 -4.20 -29.50 -19.81
CA ARG A 195 -3.92 -28.34 -20.67
C ARG A 195 -4.03 -27.05 -19.84
N PRO A 196 -3.18 -26.05 -20.11
CA PRO A 196 -3.36 -24.74 -19.51
C PRO A 196 -4.72 -24.16 -19.92
N GLU A 197 -5.52 -23.73 -18.95
CA GLU A 197 -6.76 -22.99 -19.21
C GLU A 197 -6.43 -21.58 -19.71
N ASN A 198 -7.25 -21.07 -20.64
CA ASN A 198 -7.27 -19.64 -20.96
C ASN A 198 -7.85 -18.90 -19.75
N LYS A 199 -6.98 -18.22 -19.02
CA LYS A 199 -7.38 -17.37 -17.88
C LYS A 199 -7.76 -15.99 -18.40
N ARG A 200 -8.74 -15.38 -17.75
CA ARG A 200 -8.89 -13.92 -17.83
C ARG A 200 -7.81 -13.32 -16.95
N ASP A 201 -7.21 -12.24 -17.43
CA ASP A 201 -6.22 -11.53 -16.64
C ASP A 201 -6.90 -10.86 -15.44
N LEU A 202 -6.19 -10.81 -14.32
CA LEU A 202 -6.68 -10.17 -13.09
C LEU A 202 -7.06 -8.70 -13.35
N ASP A 203 -6.26 -8.02 -14.17
CA ASP A 203 -6.48 -6.63 -14.57
C ASP A 203 -7.84 -6.48 -15.27
N ASP A 204 -8.22 -7.40 -16.16
CA ASP A 204 -9.52 -7.40 -16.85
C ASP A 204 -10.67 -7.54 -15.84
N ILE A 205 -10.52 -8.46 -14.88
CA ILE A 205 -11.50 -8.66 -13.80
C ILE A 205 -11.66 -7.37 -12.99
N THR A 206 -10.56 -6.72 -12.62
CA THR A 206 -10.62 -5.49 -11.83
C THR A 206 -11.12 -4.29 -12.63
N PHE A 207 -10.84 -4.23 -13.94
CA PHE A 207 -11.32 -3.20 -14.85
C PHE A 207 -12.84 -3.23 -14.99
N ASP A 208 -13.45 -4.42 -15.07
CA ASP A 208 -14.90 -4.59 -15.19
C ASP A 208 -15.68 -3.90 -14.05
N PHE A 209 -15.09 -3.74 -12.86
CA PHE A 209 -15.73 -3.00 -11.75
C PHE A 209 -15.88 -1.51 -12.04
N PHE A 210 -14.98 -0.93 -12.84
CA PHE A 210 -15.00 0.49 -13.20
C PHE A 210 -15.83 0.76 -14.46
N GLY A 211 -16.26 -0.28 -15.19
CA GLY A 211 -16.92 -0.16 -16.49
C GLY A 211 -18.07 0.84 -16.52
N GLU A 212 -19.03 0.72 -15.58
CA GLU A 212 -20.18 1.65 -15.51
C GLU A 212 -19.73 3.12 -15.28
N ALA A 213 -18.71 3.32 -14.45
CA ALA A 213 -18.19 4.66 -14.19
C ALA A 213 -17.41 5.20 -15.40
N TYR A 214 -16.69 4.36 -16.13
CA TYR A 214 -16.02 4.72 -17.37
C TYR A 214 -17.01 5.10 -18.47
N ASP A 215 -18.04 4.29 -18.67
CA ASP A 215 -19.09 4.56 -19.66
C ASP A 215 -19.79 5.89 -19.36
N ALA A 216 -20.17 6.11 -18.10
CA ALA A 216 -20.80 7.36 -17.69
C ALA A 216 -19.88 8.59 -17.81
N LEU A 217 -18.57 8.41 -17.60
CA LEU A 217 -17.56 9.45 -17.81
C LEU A 217 -17.48 9.82 -19.30
N ASN A 218 -17.44 8.83 -20.18
CA ASN A 218 -17.39 8.99 -21.63
C ASN A 218 -18.67 9.65 -22.18
N ASP A 219 -19.83 9.23 -21.66
CA ASP A 219 -21.14 9.79 -22.00
C ASP A 219 -21.38 11.19 -21.42
N LYS A 220 -20.46 11.68 -20.59
CA LYS A 220 -20.54 12.99 -19.89
C LYS A 220 -21.84 13.13 -19.09
N ASN A 221 -22.26 12.06 -18.43
CA ASN A 221 -23.44 12.05 -17.56
C ASN A 221 -23.06 11.94 -16.08
N ILE A 222 -23.00 13.09 -15.40
CA ILE A 222 -22.56 13.15 -13.98
C ILE A 222 -23.50 12.40 -13.02
N SER A 223 -24.80 12.33 -13.34
CA SER A 223 -25.78 11.64 -12.50
C SER A 223 -25.52 10.14 -12.51
N VAL A 224 -25.37 9.56 -13.71
CA VAL A 224 -25.06 8.13 -13.87
C VAL A 224 -23.66 7.83 -13.33
N PHE A 225 -22.71 8.75 -13.53
CA PHE A 225 -21.36 8.61 -12.99
C PHE A 225 -21.34 8.49 -11.47
N ARG A 226 -22.09 9.34 -10.75
CA ARG A 226 -22.20 9.26 -9.28
C ARG A 226 -22.75 7.91 -8.83
N THR A 227 -23.80 7.43 -9.48
CA THR A 227 -24.37 6.09 -9.21
C THR A 227 -23.34 4.98 -9.46
N GLY A 228 -22.60 5.06 -10.56
CA GLY A 228 -21.53 4.11 -10.89
C GLY A 228 -20.42 4.09 -9.84
N ILE A 229 -19.99 5.27 -9.35
CA ILE A 229 -19.02 5.37 -8.25
C ILE A 229 -19.54 4.77 -6.94
N GLU A 230 -20.81 5.01 -6.61
CA GLU A 230 -21.44 4.43 -5.41
C GLU A 230 -21.48 2.90 -5.51
N ARG A 231 -21.93 2.35 -6.64
CA ARG A 231 -21.96 0.90 -6.92
C ARG A 231 -20.57 0.27 -6.88
N LEU A 232 -19.57 0.90 -7.50
CA LEU A 232 -18.16 0.48 -7.44
C LEU A 232 -17.70 0.39 -5.98
N THR A 233 -17.92 1.46 -5.21
CA THR A 233 -17.51 1.54 -3.80
C THR A 233 -18.19 0.46 -2.98
N ASP A 234 -19.49 0.25 -3.14
CA ASP A 234 -20.26 -0.76 -2.39
C ASP A 234 -19.87 -2.18 -2.75
N THR A 235 -19.67 -2.46 -4.04
CA THR A 235 -19.27 -3.78 -4.54
C THR A 235 -17.89 -4.15 -4.00
N TYR A 236 -16.88 -3.29 -4.17
CA TYR A 236 -15.53 -3.58 -3.68
C TYR A 236 -15.48 -3.65 -2.15
N THR A 237 -16.23 -2.79 -1.44
CA THR A 237 -16.36 -2.89 0.03
C THR A 237 -16.93 -4.25 0.45
N SER A 238 -18.00 -4.70 -0.21
CA SER A 238 -18.63 -5.99 0.08
C SER A 238 -17.69 -7.15 -0.15
N ILE A 239 -16.94 -7.12 -1.25
CA ILE A 239 -15.92 -8.12 -1.58
C ILE A 239 -14.83 -8.11 -0.49
N LYS A 240 -14.23 -6.95 -0.20
CA LYS A 240 -13.17 -6.81 0.80
C LYS A 240 -13.59 -7.34 2.18
N ARG A 241 -14.81 -7.08 2.61
CA ARG A 241 -15.36 -7.61 3.88
C ARG A 241 -15.56 -9.12 3.88
N SER A 242 -15.95 -9.69 2.74
CA SER A 242 -16.29 -11.12 2.66
C SER A 242 -15.07 -12.03 2.69
N TYR A 243 -13.90 -11.51 2.33
CA TYR A 243 -12.62 -12.24 2.31
C TYR A 243 -11.71 -11.95 3.51
N ASN A 244 -12.20 -11.20 4.49
CA ASN A 244 -11.55 -11.07 5.79
C ASN A 244 -11.77 -12.37 6.58
N TYR A 245 -10.70 -12.96 7.10
CA TYR A 245 -10.76 -14.23 7.83
C TYR A 245 -10.19 -14.17 9.25
N GLU A 246 -9.38 -13.17 9.58
CA GLU A 246 -8.84 -12.90 10.92
C GLU A 246 -8.62 -11.40 11.09
N VAL A 247 -8.36 -10.97 12.34
CA VAL A 247 -7.93 -9.59 12.62
C VAL A 247 -6.69 -9.29 11.77
N ASP A 248 -6.78 -8.24 10.97
CA ASP A 248 -5.74 -7.75 10.04
C ASP A 248 -5.31 -8.71 8.93
N LYS A 249 -6.11 -9.75 8.62
CA LYS A 249 -5.82 -10.66 7.51
C LYS A 249 -6.95 -10.76 6.51
N ASN A 250 -6.58 -10.70 5.23
CA ASN A 250 -7.52 -10.72 4.12
C ASN A 250 -6.92 -11.47 2.93
N TYR A 251 -7.67 -12.41 2.37
CA TYR A 251 -7.20 -13.17 1.22
C TYR A 251 -6.91 -12.28 0.00
N LEU A 252 -7.57 -11.13 -0.13
CA LEU A 252 -7.36 -10.20 -1.25
C LEU A 252 -6.00 -9.48 -1.21
N ASP A 253 -5.37 -9.40 -0.04
CA ASP A 253 -4.07 -8.75 0.18
C ASP A 253 -2.90 -9.73 0.21
N GLU A 254 -3.18 -11.01 0.43
CA GLU A 254 -2.15 -12.03 0.68
C GLU A 254 -1.99 -12.99 -0.49
N VAL A 255 -3.10 -13.36 -1.15
CA VAL A 255 -3.10 -14.38 -2.19
C VAL A 255 -2.60 -13.80 -3.50
N LYS A 256 -1.53 -14.40 -4.03
CA LYS A 256 -0.92 -14.07 -5.31
C LYS A 256 -0.41 -15.33 -5.98
N GLU A 257 -0.52 -15.42 -7.31
CA GLU A 257 -0.10 -16.60 -8.08
C GLU A 257 1.40 -16.91 -7.93
N SER A 258 2.22 -15.88 -7.68
CA SER A 258 3.66 -15.97 -7.53
C SER A 258 4.25 -14.82 -6.71
N GLY A 259 5.52 -14.95 -6.30
CA GLY A 259 6.23 -13.88 -5.58
C GLY A 259 6.17 -12.51 -6.24
N PHE A 260 6.11 -12.45 -7.58
CA PHE A 260 6.13 -11.23 -8.39
C PHE A 260 4.76 -10.78 -8.91
N SER A 261 3.70 -11.57 -8.73
CA SER A 261 2.35 -11.19 -9.20
C SER A 261 1.66 -10.27 -8.20
N HIS A 262 0.77 -9.43 -8.71
CA HIS A 262 -0.08 -8.55 -7.91
C HIS A 262 -1.17 -9.35 -7.16
N THR A 263 -1.54 -8.84 -6.00
CA THR A 263 -2.73 -9.32 -5.27
C THR A 263 -3.99 -8.72 -5.89
N PHE A 264 -5.17 -9.24 -5.52
CA PHE A 264 -6.43 -8.67 -6.01
C PHE A 264 -6.59 -7.20 -5.59
N SER A 265 -6.24 -6.87 -4.35
CA SER A 265 -6.27 -5.49 -3.87
C SER A 265 -5.24 -4.62 -4.60
N ASP A 266 -4.02 -5.10 -4.86
CA ASP A 266 -3.04 -4.35 -5.66
C ASP A 266 -3.57 -4.01 -7.05
N SER A 267 -4.20 -4.98 -7.73
CA SER A 267 -4.82 -4.78 -9.05
C SER A 267 -5.94 -3.74 -9.01
N PHE A 268 -6.81 -3.80 -8.00
CA PHE A 268 -7.84 -2.78 -7.79
C PHE A 268 -7.24 -1.38 -7.60
N HIS A 269 -6.21 -1.25 -6.76
CA HIS A 269 -5.54 0.04 -6.54
C HIS A 269 -4.76 0.54 -7.76
N TYR A 270 -4.32 -0.37 -8.63
CA TYR A 270 -3.71 -0.05 -9.91
C TYR A 270 -4.74 0.48 -10.91
N GLU A 271 -5.87 -0.21 -11.08
CA GLU A 271 -6.99 0.25 -11.92
C GLU A 271 -7.59 1.57 -11.40
N LEU A 272 -7.71 1.72 -10.09
CA LEU A 272 -8.15 2.97 -9.47
C LEU A 272 -7.24 4.16 -9.84
N ARG A 273 -5.93 3.94 -9.93
CA ARG A 273 -4.98 4.98 -10.38
C ARG A 273 -5.20 5.32 -11.85
N LYS A 274 -5.42 4.34 -12.72
CA LYS A 274 -5.76 4.59 -14.14
C LYS A 274 -7.06 5.37 -14.25
N PHE A 275 -8.06 5.01 -13.45
CA PHE A 275 -9.34 5.70 -13.40
C PHE A 275 -9.19 7.18 -13.01
N PHE A 276 -8.34 7.50 -12.02
CA PHE A 276 -8.05 8.91 -11.69
C PHE A 276 -7.41 9.68 -12.84
N ARG A 277 -6.52 9.05 -13.61
CA ARG A 277 -5.86 9.67 -14.78
C ARG A 277 -6.83 9.95 -15.92
N GLU A 278 -7.88 9.15 -16.07
CA GLU A 278 -8.93 9.42 -17.04
C GLU A 278 -9.92 10.46 -16.52
N SER A 279 -10.34 10.37 -15.26
CA SER A 279 -11.31 11.33 -14.71
C SER A 279 -10.74 12.74 -14.52
N VAL A 280 -9.43 12.90 -14.31
CA VAL A 280 -8.81 14.25 -14.23
C VAL A 280 -8.90 15.00 -15.56
N LYS A 281 -8.93 14.31 -16.70
CA LYS A 281 -9.10 14.95 -18.02
C LYS A 281 -10.45 15.63 -18.14
N SER A 282 -11.45 15.18 -17.38
CA SER A 282 -12.77 15.83 -17.38
C SER A 282 -12.71 17.27 -16.89
N THR A 283 -11.69 17.64 -16.12
CA THR A 283 -11.56 18.97 -15.52
C THR A 283 -11.44 20.08 -16.56
N GLU A 284 -11.14 19.75 -17.82
CA GLU A 284 -11.23 20.64 -18.97
C GLU A 284 -12.65 21.20 -19.20
N TYR A 285 -13.69 20.43 -18.86
CA TYR A 285 -15.10 20.81 -19.03
C TYR A 285 -15.93 20.75 -17.74
N SER A 286 -15.54 19.94 -16.75
CA SER A 286 -16.18 19.83 -15.44
C SER A 286 -15.25 19.20 -14.40
N GLY A 287 -15.06 19.89 -13.28
CA GLY A 287 -14.34 19.34 -12.12
C GLY A 287 -15.12 18.30 -11.31
N GLU A 288 -16.41 18.10 -11.58
CA GLU A 288 -17.26 17.25 -10.73
C GLU A 288 -16.90 15.76 -10.80
N TYR A 289 -16.51 15.24 -11.97
CA TYR A 289 -16.16 13.82 -12.11
C TYR A 289 -14.89 13.47 -11.32
N PHE A 290 -13.87 14.31 -11.43
CA PHE A 290 -12.65 14.13 -10.64
C PHE A 290 -12.92 14.31 -9.14
N ARG A 291 -13.80 15.25 -8.76
CA ARG A 291 -14.24 15.44 -7.37
C ARG A 291 -14.93 14.21 -6.78
N GLU A 292 -15.74 13.49 -7.56
CA GLU A 292 -16.34 12.23 -7.10
C GLU A 292 -15.32 11.10 -7.05
N SER A 293 -14.38 11.07 -8.00
CA SER A 293 -13.32 10.07 -8.07
C SER A 293 -12.37 10.15 -6.87
N MET A 294 -11.94 11.35 -6.48
CA MET A 294 -11.04 11.56 -5.33
C MET A 294 -11.62 11.08 -3.99
N LEU A 295 -12.95 10.91 -3.90
CA LEU A 295 -13.62 10.44 -2.69
C LEU A 295 -13.59 8.92 -2.53
N ILE A 296 -13.30 8.16 -3.59
CA ILE A 296 -13.35 6.69 -3.60
C ILE A 296 -12.49 6.09 -2.47
N PRO A 297 -11.20 6.45 -2.29
CA PRO A 297 -10.37 5.80 -1.28
C PRO A 297 -10.94 5.94 0.14
N LEU A 298 -11.40 7.14 0.49
CA LEU A 298 -11.98 7.42 1.80
C LEU A 298 -13.35 6.76 1.99
N ARG A 299 -14.20 6.76 0.95
CA ARG A 299 -15.51 6.10 0.98
C ARG A 299 -15.36 4.60 1.20
N VAL A 300 -14.49 3.94 0.44
CA VAL A 300 -14.24 2.50 0.60
C VAL A 300 -13.66 2.21 1.99
N TYR A 301 -12.63 2.93 2.43
CA TYR A 301 -12.03 2.70 3.74
C TYR A 301 -13.06 2.84 4.89
N ARG A 302 -13.88 3.91 4.89
CA ARG A 302 -14.93 4.09 5.89
C ARG A 302 -16.00 3.01 5.81
N LYS A 303 -16.45 2.66 4.60
CA LYS A 303 -17.49 1.65 4.40
C LYS A 303 -16.99 0.24 4.72
N THR A 304 -15.70 -0.07 4.59
CA THR A 304 -15.16 -1.38 5.03
C THR A 304 -15.17 -1.51 6.55
N GLN A 305 -15.07 -0.40 7.29
CA GLN A 305 -14.86 -0.36 8.75
C GLN A 305 -13.58 -1.09 9.15
N SER A 306 -12.58 -1.10 8.27
CA SER A 306 -11.34 -1.81 8.52
C SER A 306 -10.55 -1.17 9.65
N THR A 307 -10.05 -2.01 10.57
CA THR A 307 -9.04 -1.66 11.57
C THR A 307 -7.64 -2.09 11.14
N CYS A 308 -7.47 -2.61 9.93
CA CYS A 308 -6.18 -3.09 9.45
C CYS A 308 -5.28 -1.93 9.00
N PHE A 309 -4.03 -1.97 9.43
CA PHE A 309 -3.02 -1.00 8.98
C PHE A 309 -2.71 -1.14 7.49
N THR A 310 -2.74 -2.35 6.93
CA THR A 310 -2.53 -2.60 5.49
C THR A 310 -3.58 -1.86 4.66
N ASP A 311 -4.85 -1.96 5.03
CA ASP A 311 -5.93 -1.25 4.35
C ASP A 311 -5.72 0.27 4.44
N PHE A 312 -5.41 0.78 5.64
CA PHE A 312 -5.10 2.20 5.81
C PHE A 312 -3.97 2.66 4.88
N ARG A 313 -2.88 1.88 4.78
CA ARG A 313 -1.74 2.20 3.90
C ARG A 313 -2.15 2.22 2.42
N GLN A 314 -2.87 1.20 1.95
CA GLN A 314 -3.28 1.08 0.55
C GLN A 314 -4.21 2.21 0.11
N PHE A 315 -5.22 2.55 0.93
CA PHE A 315 -6.16 3.62 0.59
C PHE A 315 -5.57 5.02 0.78
N LEU A 316 -4.74 5.25 1.80
CA LEU A 316 -4.04 6.53 1.93
C LEU A 316 -3.07 6.75 0.75
N LEU A 317 -2.35 5.71 0.33
CA LEU A 317 -1.49 5.77 -0.86
C LEU A 317 -2.32 6.03 -2.14
N SER A 318 -3.53 5.45 -2.23
CA SER A 318 -4.44 5.75 -3.34
C SER A 318 -4.87 7.21 -3.34
N LEU A 319 -5.13 7.81 -2.18
CA LEU A 319 -5.39 9.24 -2.08
C LEU A 319 -4.15 10.06 -2.45
N PHE A 320 -2.95 9.70 -1.98
CA PHE A 320 -1.71 10.36 -2.41
C PHE A 320 -1.55 10.34 -3.94
N ARG A 321 -1.92 9.23 -4.60
CA ARG A 321 -1.90 9.13 -6.07
C ARG A 321 -2.89 10.09 -6.74
N VAL A 322 -4.02 10.43 -6.11
CA VAL A 322 -4.93 11.49 -6.60
C VAL A 322 -4.21 12.82 -6.68
N TRP A 323 -3.45 13.20 -5.64
CA TRP A 323 -2.65 14.43 -5.62
C TRP A 323 -1.61 14.46 -6.72
N HIS A 324 -0.90 13.36 -6.89
CA HIS A 324 0.07 13.20 -7.96
C HIS A 324 -0.58 13.41 -9.34
N VAL A 325 -1.71 12.73 -9.59
CA VAL A 325 -2.44 12.83 -10.88
C VAL A 325 -2.94 14.25 -11.15
N LEU A 326 -3.44 14.95 -10.12
CA LEU A 326 -3.91 16.34 -10.27
C LEU A 326 -2.77 17.29 -10.69
N ASN A 327 -1.60 17.15 -10.06
CA ASN A 327 -0.42 17.96 -10.39
C ASN A 327 0.19 17.57 -11.74
N GLU A 328 0.29 16.28 -12.04
CA GLU A 328 0.75 15.74 -13.33
C GLU A 328 -0.12 16.26 -14.49
N TRP A 329 -1.45 16.30 -14.30
CA TRP A 329 -2.37 16.83 -15.31
C TRP A 329 -2.12 18.31 -15.61
N LYS A 330 -1.97 19.17 -14.59
CA LYS A 330 -1.68 20.60 -14.80
C LYS A 330 -0.34 20.81 -15.52
N ALA A 331 0.70 20.06 -15.13
CA ALA A 331 2.00 20.12 -15.80
C ALA A 331 1.94 19.65 -17.27
N GLY A 332 1.16 18.60 -17.55
CA GLY A 332 1.02 18.00 -18.87
C GLY A 332 0.36 18.89 -19.93
N LEU A 333 -0.35 19.95 -19.53
CA LEU A 333 -0.98 20.89 -20.47
C LEU A 333 0.02 21.82 -21.17
N GLY A 334 1.26 21.93 -20.67
CA GLY A 334 2.36 22.64 -21.35
C GLY A 334 2.17 24.17 -21.50
N GLY A 335 1.10 24.74 -20.95
CA GLY A 335 0.75 26.16 -21.02
C GLY A 335 -0.12 26.59 -19.83
N PRO A 336 -0.34 27.90 -19.63
CA PRO A 336 -1.17 28.39 -18.54
C PRO A 336 -2.62 27.93 -18.72
N LEU A 337 -3.26 27.56 -17.61
CA LEU A 337 -4.69 27.25 -17.59
C LEU A 337 -5.51 28.49 -17.95
N SER A 338 -6.66 28.30 -18.62
CA SER A 338 -7.66 29.36 -18.72
C SER A 338 -8.16 29.74 -17.32
N ALA A 339 -8.71 30.96 -17.15
CA ALA A 339 -9.18 31.41 -15.85
C ALA A 339 -10.21 30.46 -15.20
N SER A 340 -11.11 29.87 -16.01
CA SER A 340 -12.10 28.91 -15.53
C SER A 340 -11.47 27.56 -15.12
N GLN A 341 -10.48 27.08 -15.88
CA GLN A 341 -9.73 25.88 -15.53
C GLN A 341 -8.90 26.09 -14.26
N GLU A 342 -8.26 27.24 -14.09
CA GLU A 342 -7.50 27.55 -12.87
C GLU A 342 -8.43 27.60 -11.66
N LEU A 343 -9.60 28.26 -11.74
CA LEU A 343 -10.59 28.25 -10.66
C LEU A 343 -11.04 26.83 -10.29
N THR A 344 -11.29 25.98 -11.29
CA THR A 344 -11.67 24.58 -11.09
C THR A 344 -10.55 23.80 -10.41
N HIS A 345 -9.32 23.96 -10.89
CA HIS A 345 -8.14 23.33 -10.33
C HIS A 345 -7.89 23.76 -8.87
N GLN A 346 -8.02 25.05 -8.54
CA GLN A 346 -7.92 25.55 -7.16
C GLN A 346 -9.00 24.97 -6.25
N ALA A 347 -10.24 24.84 -6.74
CA ALA A 347 -11.32 24.21 -5.99
C ALA A 347 -11.03 22.73 -5.71
N LEU A 348 -10.45 22.01 -6.68
CA LEU A 348 -10.03 20.62 -6.52
C LEU A 348 -8.87 20.46 -5.54
N ILE A 349 -7.88 21.36 -5.57
CA ILE A 349 -6.80 21.39 -4.55
C ILE A 349 -7.40 21.53 -3.15
N ARG A 350 -8.25 22.52 -2.92
CA ARG A 350 -8.88 22.73 -1.60
C ARG A 350 -9.71 21.53 -1.17
N GLY A 351 -10.46 20.94 -2.10
CA GLY A 351 -11.22 19.72 -1.87
C GLY A 351 -10.33 18.54 -1.47
N TYR A 352 -9.19 18.36 -2.16
CA TYR A 352 -8.20 17.34 -1.83
C TYR A 352 -7.60 17.56 -0.44
N ILE A 353 -7.17 18.79 -0.12
CA ILE A 353 -6.56 19.10 1.18
C ILE A 353 -7.54 18.80 2.32
N GLY A 354 -8.81 19.21 2.19
CA GLY A 354 -9.83 18.85 3.16
C GLY A 354 -10.05 17.34 3.31
N LEU A 355 -9.89 16.56 2.23
CA LEU A 355 -9.91 15.11 2.32
C LEU A 355 -8.69 14.57 3.06
N TRP A 356 -7.49 15.02 2.70
CA TRP A 356 -6.23 14.61 3.31
C TRP A 356 -6.22 14.85 4.81
N GLU A 357 -6.54 16.08 5.24
CA GLU A 357 -6.66 16.44 6.66
C GLU A 357 -7.73 15.59 7.35
N GLY A 358 -8.82 15.24 6.63
CA GLY A 358 -9.85 14.32 7.08
C GLY A 358 -9.32 12.93 7.48
N TRP A 359 -8.20 12.45 6.90
CA TRP A 359 -7.55 11.19 7.27
C TRP A 359 -6.81 11.26 8.60
N SER A 360 -6.26 12.43 8.96
CA SER A 360 -5.63 12.64 10.29
C SER A 360 -6.62 12.73 11.44
N MET A 361 -7.92 12.82 11.16
CA MET A 361 -8.94 12.89 12.21
C MET A 361 -8.99 11.60 13.04
N THR A 362 -9.19 11.77 14.35
CA THR A 362 -9.19 10.69 15.37
C THR A 362 -10.16 9.54 15.10
N THR A 363 -11.15 9.74 14.22
CA THR A 363 -12.10 8.69 13.79
C THR A 363 -11.48 7.67 12.83
N ILE A 364 -10.41 8.04 12.11
CA ILE A 364 -9.76 7.20 11.10
C ILE A 364 -8.42 6.68 11.62
N THR A 365 -7.58 7.56 12.16
CA THR A 365 -6.29 7.19 12.75
C THR A 365 -6.42 6.62 14.16
N GLY A 366 -7.58 6.78 14.81
CA GLY A 366 -7.76 6.43 16.23
C GLY A 366 -7.35 7.57 17.14
N LYS A 367 -7.66 7.45 18.45
CA LYS A 367 -7.17 8.42 19.43
C LYS A 367 -5.64 8.32 19.54
N PRO A 368 -4.89 9.44 19.47
CA PRO A 368 -3.45 9.42 19.71
C PRO A 368 -3.15 8.71 21.03
N GLY A 369 -2.30 7.67 20.99
CA GLY A 369 -1.99 6.86 22.17
C GLY A 369 -2.43 5.39 22.11
N SER A 370 -3.34 5.02 21.21
CA SER A 370 -3.65 3.60 20.97
C SER A 370 -2.56 2.92 20.14
N GLU A 371 -2.31 1.63 20.37
CA GLU A 371 -1.26 0.88 19.65
C GLU A 371 -1.44 0.96 18.13
N ASP A 372 -2.66 0.80 17.63
CA ASP A 372 -2.98 0.88 16.19
C ASP A 372 -2.87 2.30 15.59
N SER A 373 -2.96 3.35 16.42
CA SER A 373 -2.96 4.74 15.93
C SER A 373 -1.58 5.24 15.56
N THR A 374 -0.54 4.74 16.23
CA THR A 374 0.81 5.27 16.11
C THR A 374 1.39 4.99 14.73
N GLY A 375 1.24 3.76 14.23
CA GLY A 375 1.69 3.38 12.89
C GLY A 375 0.95 4.17 11.79
N ARG A 376 -0.35 4.38 11.95
CA ARG A 376 -1.18 5.17 11.02
C ARG A 376 -0.78 6.63 10.98
N LEU A 377 -0.60 7.26 12.14
CA LEU A 377 -0.15 8.65 12.24
C LEU A 377 1.25 8.81 11.64
N MET A 378 2.17 7.89 11.92
CA MET A 378 3.52 7.95 11.34
C MET A 378 3.48 7.80 9.81
N TYR A 379 2.73 6.84 9.29
CA TYR A 379 2.56 6.67 7.85
C TYR A 379 1.89 7.90 7.19
N HIS A 380 0.91 8.50 7.86
CA HIS A 380 0.27 9.73 7.40
C HIS A 380 1.24 10.91 7.37
N LEU A 381 2.07 11.08 8.41
CA LEU A 381 3.08 12.13 8.50
C LEU A 381 4.12 12.02 7.36
N HIS A 382 4.68 10.83 7.15
CA HIS A 382 5.62 10.59 6.05
C HIS A 382 5.00 10.97 4.69
N ASN A 383 3.77 10.53 4.41
CA ASN A 383 3.13 10.85 3.14
C ASN A 383 2.69 12.31 3.04
N THR A 384 2.44 12.99 4.17
CA THR A 384 2.15 14.43 4.17
C THR A 384 3.37 15.21 3.70
N ALA A 385 4.56 14.88 4.21
CA ALA A 385 5.80 15.50 3.73
C ALA A 385 6.02 15.28 2.23
N ARG A 386 5.73 14.06 1.75
CA ARG A 386 5.84 13.70 0.33
C ARG A 386 4.91 14.47 -0.60
N LEU A 387 3.82 15.10 -0.12
CA LEU A 387 2.89 15.87 -0.97
C LEU A 387 3.58 17.06 -1.66
N LEU A 388 4.67 17.57 -1.08
CA LEU A 388 5.44 18.66 -1.67
C LEU A 388 6.07 18.27 -3.01
N ILE A 389 6.58 17.04 -3.15
CA ILE A 389 7.38 16.65 -4.32
C ILE A 389 6.58 16.68 -5.62
N PRO A 390 5.41 16.03 -5.75
CA PRO A 390 4.62 16.13 -6.98
C PRO A 390 4.23 17.57 -7.34
N SER A 391 4.08 18.44 -6.34
CA SER A 391 3.71 19.85 -6.54
C SER A 391 4.87 20.67 -7.09
N VAL A 392 6.09 20.43 -6.58
CA VAL A 392 7.32 21.08 -7.03
C VAL A 392 7.72 20.59 -8.42
N VAL A 393 7.67 19.28 -8.66
CA VAL A 393 7.96 18.67 -9.97
C VAL A 393 7.01 19.21 -11.05
N ALA A 394 5.75 19.47 -10.70
CA ALA A 394 4.76 20.06 -11.60
C ALA A 394 4.87 21.58 -11.77
N ASP A 395 5.83 22.24 -11.12
CA ASP A 395 5.99 23.70 -11.06
C ASP A 395 4.68 24.44 -10.72
N ASN A 396 3.93 23.91 -9.74
CA ASN A 396 2.59 24.35 -9.38
C ASN A 396 2.58 25.10 -8.04
N ALA A 397 2.77 26.42 -8.11
CA ALA A 397 2.89 27.30 -6.93
C ALA A 397 1.75 27.14 -5.91
N SER A 398 0.49 27.03 -6.34
CA SER A 398 -0.63 26.89 -5.41
C SER A 398 -0.62 25.55 -4.68
N SER A 399 -0.38 24.44 -5.39
CA SER A 399 -0.26 23.12 -4.76
C SER A 399 0.88 23.07 -3.76
N VAL A 400 2.02 23.71 -4.08
CA VAL A 400 3.16 23.80 -3.17
C VAL A 400 2.79 24.51 -1.88
N ARG A 401 2.14 25.67 -1.95
CA ARG A 401 1.71 26.43 -0.76
C ARG A 401 0.76 25.61 0.13
N TYR A 402 -0.23 24.96 -0.47
CA TYR A 402 -1.16 24.12 0.30
C TYR A 402 -0.48 22.88 0.89
N ALA A 403 0.39 22.17 0.14
CA ALA A 403 1.13 21.03 0.66
C ALA A 403 2.09 21.41 1.79
N HIS A 404 2.74 22.57 1.67
CA HIS A 404 3.56 23.17 2.72
C HIS A 404 2.76 23.40 3.99
N ASP A 405 1.64 24.11 3.89
CA ASP A 405 0.84 24.50 5.05
C ASP A 405 0.27 23.28 5.77
N VAL A 406 -0.17 22.26 5.02
CA VAL A 406 -0.64 20.98 5.62
C VAL A 406 0.48 20.30 6.40
N LEU A 407 1.72 20.29 5.90
CA LEU A 407 2.85 19.73 6.65
C LEU A 407 3.08 20.51 7.95
N CYS A 408 3.14 21.84 7.89
CA CYS A 408 3.36 22.69 9.06
C CYS A 408 2.24 22.58 10.10
N LEU A 409 0.99 22.41 9.65
CA LEU A 409 -0.19 22.26 10.51
C LEU A 409 -0.44 20.83 10.99
N TRP A 410 0.29 19.84 10.48
CA TRP A 410 0.01 18.42 10.72
C TRP A 410 -0.10 18.06 12.21
N PHE A 411 0.80 18.62 13.04
CA PHE A 411 0.80 18.38 14.48
C PHE A 411 -0.46 18.93 15.17
N ASN A 412 -0.84 20.16 14.82
CA ASN A 412 -2.05 20.82 15.31
C ASN A 412 -3.31 20.06 14.90
N GLN A 413 -3.38 19.64 13.63
CA GLN A 413 -4.52 18.91 13.06
C GLN A 413 -4.71 17.51 13.68
N SER A 414 -3.60 16.88 14.07
CA SER A 414 -3.62 15.60 14.78
C SER A 414 -4.07 15.71 16.23
N ARG A 415 -4.32 16.94 16.73
CA ARG A 415 -4.86 17.25 18.07
C ARG A 415 -4.03 16.69 19.23
N PHE A 416 -2.71 16.70 19.08
CA PHE A 416 -1.83 16.33 20.18
C PHE A 416 -1.95 17.32 21.34
N THR A 417 -1.98 16.79 22.57
CA THR A 417 -1.91 17.62 23.77
C THR A 417 -0.46 18.03 24.00
N ARG A 418 -0.25 19.29 24.39
CA ARG A 418 1.09 19.78 24.74
C ARG A 418 1.42 19.49 26.19
N TYR A 419 2.66 19.05 26.45
CA TYR A 419 3.09 18.53 27.75
C TYR A 419 4.34 19.27 28.24
N TRP A 420 4.15 20.51 28.70
CA TRP A 420 5.23 21.44 29.05
C TRP A 420 6.16 20.92 30.16
N GLU A 421 5.62 20.22 31.16
CA GLU A 421 6.44 19.69 32.26
C GLU A 421 7.38 18.60 31.77
N GLU A 422 6.87 17.67 30.97
CA GLU A 422 7.63 16.57 30.38
C GLU A 422 8.62 17.09 29.31
N GLU A 423 8.21 18.07 28.50
CA GLU A 423 9.09 18.77 27.55
C GLU A 423 10.31 19.38 28.25
N TYR A 424 10.15 19.92 29.45
CA TYR A 424 11.24 20.54 30.22
C TYR A 424 12.06 19.55 31.04
N ARG A 425 11.41 18.57 31.69
CA ARG A 425 12.08 17.66 32.64
C ARG A 425 12.85 16.54 31.97
N TRP A 426 12.44 16.11 30.78
CA TRP A 426 13.09 15.02 30.05
C TRP A 426 14.17 15.58 29.11
N HIS A 427 15.02 14.71 28.57
CA HIS A 427 15.76 14.99 27.34
C HIS A 427 14.81 14.88 26.12
N SER A 428 13.68 15.59 26.19
CA SER A 428 12.54 15.54 25.25
C SER A 428 12.94 15.77 23.80
N PHE A 429 13.92 16.64 23.57
CA PHE A 429 14.46 16.91 22.24
C PHE A 429 15.02 15.65 21.56
N PHE A 430 15.65 14.74 22.31
CA PHE A 430 16.24 13.51 21.76
C PHE A 430 15.23 12.37 21.63
N LEU A 431 13.97 12.59 21.97
CA LEU A 431 12.95 11.55 21.86
C LEU A 431 12.54 11.36 20.39
N THR A 432 13.06 10.32 19.74
CA THR A 432 12.76 9.94 18.35
C THR A 432 11.76 8.77 18.26
N PRO A 433 11.18 8.51 17.08
CA PRO A 433 10.34 7.34 16.85
C PRO A 433 11.01 5.98 17.14
N ASP A 434 12.34 5.89 17.23
CA ASP A 434 13.05 4.64 17.59
C ASP A 434 12.55 4.04 18.90
N TYR A 435 12.16 4.91 19.84
CA TYR A 435 11.69 4.56 21.17
C TYR A 435 10.31 3.88 21.17
N LEU A 436 9.56 3.92 20.06
CA LEU A 436 8.29 3.19 19.91
C LEU A 436 8.48 1.67 19.95
N SER A 437 9.67 1.19 19.59
CA SER A 437 10.01 -0.23 19.59
C SER A 437 10.52 -0.74 20.95
N LEU A 438 10.86 0.17 21.86
CA LEU A 438 11.46 -0.15 23.16
C LEU A 438 10.40 -0.32 24.24
N LYS A 439 10.63 -1.28 25.15
CA LYS A 439 9.78 -1.40 26.34
C LYS A 439 10.08 -0.27 27.31
N GLU A 440 9.06 0.20 28.02
CA GLU A 440 9.16 1.31 28.99
C GLU A 440 10.16 1.05 30.13
N THR A 441 10.48 -0.22 30.39
CA THR A 441 11.46 -0.65 31.41
C THR A 441 12.91 -0.66 30.92
N GLU A 442 13.15 -0.39 29.64
CA GLU A 442 14.49 -0.42 29.07
C GLU A 442 15.36 0.75 29.57
N PRO A 443 16.67 0.53 29.80
CA PRO A 443 17.58 1.54 30.35
C PRO A 443 17.63 2.88 29.57
N GLN A 444 17.38 2.84 28.26
CA GLN A 444 17.36 3.99 27.36
C GLN A 444 16.28 5.00 27.77
N TRP A 445 15.14 4.53 28.27
CA TRP A 445 14.09 5.40 28.81
C TRP A 445 14.54 6.10 30.07
N ASN A 446 15.25 5.42 30.98
CA ASN A 446 15.75 6.05 32.21
C ASN A 446 16.69 7.22 31.93
N MET A 447 17.53 7.11 30.90
CA MET A 447 18.40 8.19 30.45
C MET A 447 17.57 9.38 29.96
N LEU A 448 16.61 9.17 29.06
CA LEU A 448 15.78 10.25 28.53
C LEU A 448 14.89 10.91 29.59
N LEU A 449 14.32 10.13 30.52
CA LEU A 449 13.38 10.64 31.51
C LEU A 449 14.05 11.41 32.65
N ARG A 450 15.38 11.31 32.79
CA ARG A 450 16.16 11.99 33.86
C ARG A 450 15.63 11.68 35.26
N GLY A 451 15.24 10.43 35.51
CA GLY A 451 14.64 9.98 36.77
C GLY A 451 13.18 10.39 36.99
N SER A 452 12.55 11.05 36.00
CA SER A 452 11.11 11.34 36.01
C SER A 452 10.29 10.09 35.65
N LYS A 453 9.00 10.13 35.98
CA LYS A 453 8.07 9.06 35.59
C LYS A 453 7.80 9.10 34.08
N TYR A 454 7.71 7.92 33.46
CA TYR A 454 7.26 7.76 32.09
C TYR A 454 5.78 8.13 31.96
N LYS A 455 5.43 8.78 30.84
CA LYS A 455 4.05 9.10 30.46
C LYS A 455 3.86 8.93 28.96
N LYS A 456 3.08 7.91 28.57
CA LYS A 456 2.87 7.51 27.17
C LYS A 456 2.40 8.66 26.28
N ASP A 457 1.36 9.39 26.67
CA ASP A 457 0.79 10.45 25.83
C ASP A 457 1.77 11.61 25.61
N ALA A 458 2.57 11.95 26.63
CA ALA A 458 3.61 12.97 26.51
C ALA A 458 4.75 12.50 25.62
N ALA A 459 5.19 11.25 25.77
CA ALA A 459 6.20 10.66 24.92
C ALA A 459 5.78 10.69 23.45
N LEU A 460 4.57 10.23 23.14
CA LEU A 460 4.05 10.24 21.76
C LEU A 460 3.92 11.65 21.19
N SER A 461 3.34 12.59 21.94
CA SER A 461 3.20 13.99 21.50
C SER A 461 4.56 14.61 21.17
N ILE A 462 5.55 14.45 22.05
CA ILE A 462 6.91 14.95 21.84
C ILE A 462 7.59 14.26 20.64
N MET A 463 7.46 12.93 20.51
CA MET A 463 8.02 12.18 19.37
C MET A 463 7.48 12.69 18.04
N PHE A 464 6.17 12.90 17.91
CA PHE A 464 5.57 13.36 16.67
C PHE A 464 5.93 14.82 16.35
N ALA A 465 6.06 15.68 17.35
CA ALA A 465 6.57 17.04 17.15
C ALA A 465 8.02 17.04 16.65
N ASN A 466 8.87 16.16 17.22
CA ASN A 466 10.24 15.98 16.79
C ASN A 466 10.32 15.40 15.37
N ALA A 467 9.56 14.35 15.07
CA ALA A 467 9.50 13.72 13.76
C ALA A 467 9.03 14.68 12.66
N LEU A 468 8.05 15.55 12.96
CA LEU A 468 7.61 16.60 12.03
C LEU A 468 8.74 17.60 11.75
N SER A 469 9.49 18.00 12.78
CA SER A 469 10.62 18.92 12.61
C SER A 469 11.75 18.27 11.79
N ASP A 470 12.03 16.98 12.02
CA ASP A 470 12.99 16.20 11.22
C ASP A 470 12.56 16.13 9.75
N LEU A 471 11.28 15.87 9.49
CA LEU A 471 10.75 15.82 8.12
C LEU A 471 10.73 17.19 7.44
N ARG A 472 10.46 18.29 8.16
CA ARG A 472 10.59 19.65 7.59
C ARG A 472 12.02 19.94 7.14
N LEU A 473 13.00 19.57 7.97
CA LEU A 473 14.42 19.71 7.60
C LEU A 473 14.80 18.76 6.44
N LEU A 474 14.31 17.52 6.46
CA LEU A 474 14.46 16.56 5.36
C LEU A 474 13.97 17.15 4.04
N MET A 475 12.74 17.68 4.02
CA MET A 475 12.14 18.29 2.83
C MET A 475 12.96 19.49 2.36
N ALA A 476 13.38 20.37 3.29
CA ALA A 476 14.23 21.50 2.94
C ALA A 476 15.55 21.04 2.30
N GLY A 477 16.27 20.08 2.90
CA GLY A 477 17.52 19.57 2.35
C GLY A 477 17.34 18.84 1.02
N TYR A 478 16.27 18.06 0.86
CA TYR A 478 15.94 17.37 -0.38
C TYR A 478 15.68 18.36 -1.52
N LEU A 479 14.92 19.44 -1.28
CA LEU A 479 14.69 20.48 -2.29
C LEU A 479 16.01 21.10 -2.77
N ILE A 480 16.92 21.39 -1.84
CA ILE A 480 18.24 21.97 -2.13
C ILE A 480 19.11 21.03 -2.96
N ALA A 481 19.07 19.73 -2.64
CA ALA A 481 19.93 18.74 -3.28
C ALA A 481 19.46 18.36 -4.70
N HIS A 482 18.14 18.38 -4.95
CA HIS A 482 17.57 17.75 -6.14
C HIS A 482 16.85 18.69 -7.11
N PHE A 483 16.59 19.95 -6.75
CA PHE A 483 15.86 20.87 -7.62
C PHE A 483 16.69 22.10 -7.97
N GLU A 484 16.67 22.43 -9.26
CA GLU A 484 17.13 23.71 -9.78
C GLU A 484 15.99 24.74 -9.79
N SER A 485 16.32 26.00 -10.10
CA SER A 485 15.37 27.09 -10.20
C SER A 485 14.16 26.74 -11.08
N GLN A 486 12.96 26.94 -10.54
CA GLN A 486 11.70 26.72 -11.25
C GLN A 486 11.18 28.02 -11.88
N LYS A 487 10.21 27.92 -12.79
CA LYS A 487 9.65 29.10 -13.48
C LYS A 487 8.59 29.81 -12.63
N ASN A 488 7.71 29.05 -11.96
CA ASN A 488 6.58 29.62 -11.22
C ASN A 488 6.75 29.56 -9.70
N ILE A 489 7.63 28.69 -9.19
CA ILE A 489 7.91 28.55 -7.77
C ILE A 489 9.25 29.20 -7.41
N ASP A 490 9.27 30.01 -6.36
CA ASP A 490 10.50 30.39 -5.68
C ASP A 490 10.88 29.30 -4.65
N LEU A 491 11.87 28.48 -5.01
CA LEU A 491 12.33 27.40 -4.14
C LEU A 491 13.06 27.91 -2.90
N ALA A 492 13.73 29.07 -2.97
CA ALA A 492 14.41 29.64 -1.81
C ALA A 492 13.37 30.11 -0.78
N ASP A 493 12.30 30.73 -1.26
CA ASP A 493 11.15 31.13 -0.45
C ASP A 493 10.48 29.93 0.23
N LEU A 494 10.21 28.85 -0.53
CA LEU A 494 9.63 27.61 0.01
C LEU A 494 10.52 27.00 1.10
N VAL A 495 11.83 26.93 0.85
CA VAL A 495 12.79 26.42 1.83
C VAL A 495 12.81 27.29 3.09
N ASN A 496 12.71 28.62 2.95
CA ASN A 496 12.64 29.54 4.09
C ASN A 496 11.36 29.32 4.92
N HIS A 497 10.19 29.18 4.28
CA HIS A 497 8.94 28.87 4.99
C HIS A 497 9.02 27.53 5.72
N LEU A 498 9.60 26.51 5.06
CA LEU A 498 9.81 25.18 5.66
C LEU A 498 10.69 25.24 6.89
N ILE A 499 11.76 26.03 6.92
CA ILE A 499 12.65 26.12 8.10
C ILE A 499 12.09 27.05 9.19
N MET A 500 11.37 28.11 8.81
CA MET A 500 10.77 29.06 9.76
C MET A 500 9.46 28.56 10.36
N SER A 501 8.82 27.55 9.77
CA SER A 501 7.49 27.08 10.14
C SER A 501 6.42 28.15 9.94
N GLU A 502 6.52 28.91 8.85
CA GLU A 502 5.62 30.03 8.57
C GLU A 502 4.62 29.62 7.49
N LEU A 503 3.33 29.82 7.74
CA LEU A 503 2.27 29.44 6.79
C LEU A 503 2.20 30.45 5.64
N TYR A 504 1.84 29.97 4.45
CA TYR A 504 1.55 30.84 3.30
C TYR A 504 0.18 31.49 3.39
N GLU A 505 -0.81 30.76 3.91
CA GLU A 505 -2.17 31.26 4.07
C GLU A 505 -2.36 31.78 5.51
N ASP A 506 -2.63 33.08 5.65
CA ASP A 506 -2.93 33.71 6.94
C ASP A 506 -4.16 33.06 7.60
N ARG A 507 -4.02 32.66 8.87
CA ARG A 507 -5.09 32.10 9.69
C ARG A 507 -5.17 32.77 11.05
N ASP A 508 -6.33 32.66 11.70
CA ASP A 508 -6.54 33.17 13.05
C ASP A 508 -5.57 32.53 14.06
N THR A 509 -5.12 33.35 15.02
CA THR A 509 -3.85 33.27 15.77
C THR A 509 -3.67 32.14 16.80
N HIS A 510 -4.23 30.94 16.59
CA HIS A 510 -4.22 29.86 17.59
C HIS A 510 -3.60 28.53 17.11
N ASP A 511 -2.89 28.51 15.97
CA ASP A 511 -2.27 27.28 15.47
C ASP A 511 -0.99 26.89 16.21
N THR A 512 -0.91 25.63 16.65
CA THR A 512 0.29 25.10 17.31
C THR A 512 1.29 24.58 16.28
N LEU A 513 2.28 25.41 15.94
CA LEU A 513 3.35 25.08 15.00
C LEU A 513 4.58 24.52 15.72
N THR A 514 5.37 23.70 15.01
CA THR A 514 6.67 23.23 15.51
C THR A 514 7.70 24.37 15.46
N PRO A 515 8.73 24.37 16.32
CA PRO A 515 9.69 25.48 16.38
C PRO A 515 10.38 25.77 15.04
N ALA A 516 10.74 27.04 14.84
CA ALA A 516 11.56 27.50 13.72
C ALA A 516 13.05 27.14 13.92
N PHE A 517 13.77 26.88 12.83
CA PHE A 517 15.23 26.80 12.82
C PHE A 517 15.80 28.21 12.62
N ARG A 518 16.36 28.81 13.67
CA ARG A 518 16.77 30.23 13.67
C ARG A 518 18.28 30.43 13.61
N ARG A 519 19.03 29.39 13.96
CA ARG A 519 20.49 29.40 14.11
C ARG A 519 21.11 28.15 13.50
N SER A 520 22.40 28.20 13.18
CA SER A 520 23.11 27.02 12.65
C SER A 520 23.05 25.84 13.62
N VAL A 521 23.17 26.14 14.92
CA VAL A 521 23.11 25.14 16.00
C VAL A 521 21.78 24.41 16.08
N ASP A 522 20.67 24.99 15.60
CA ASP A 522 19.40 24.27 15.55
C ASP A 522 19.46 23.10 14.56
N ILE A 523 20.09 23.32 13.39
CA ILE A 523 20.29 22.29 12.36
C ILE A 523 21.29 21.23 12.85
N ILE A 524 22.37 21.64 13.50
CA ILE A 524 23.34 20.71 14.10
C ILE A 524 22.67 19.84 15.16
N ASP A 525 21.85 20.42 16.03
CA ASP A 525 21.12 19.67 17.05
C ASP A 525 20.16 18.65 16.44
N MET A 526 19.52 18.94 15.29
CA MET A 526 18.71 17.94 14.56
C MET A 526 19.55 16.74 14.12
N ILE A 527 20.74 16.99 13.57
CA ILE A 527 21.67 15.91 13.17
C ILE A 527 22.05 15.08 14.39
N LEU A 528 22.38 15.72 15.52
CA LEU A 528 22.67 15.03 16.78
C LEU A 528 21.49 14.16 17.23
N ARG A 529 20.27 14.69 17.13
CA ARG A 529 19.04 13.96 17.46
C ARG A 529 18.82 12.75 16.56
N ILE A 530 19.01 12.87 15.26
CA ILE A 530 18.78 11.72 14.37
C ILE A 530 19.86 10.65 14.59
N GLU A 531 21.10 11.08 14.86
CA GLU A 531 22.25 10.20 14.96
C GLU A 531 22.46 9.56 16.34
N HIS A 532 21.86 10.05 17.42
CA HIS A 532 22.14 9.52 18.76
C HIS A 532 21.73 8.04 18.92
N CYS A 533 20.57 7.66 18.35
CA CYS A 533 20.00 6.31 18.39
C CYS A 533 20.00 5.61 17.02
N ASN A 534 20.77 6.10 16.05
CA ASN A 534 20.87 5.44 14.75
C ASN A 534 21.61 4.10 14.88
N LEU A 535 20.85 3.00 14.89
CA LEU A 535 21.36 1.63 14.96
C LEU A 535 21.61 0.99 13.57
N HIS A 536 21.38 1.72 12.47
CA HIS A 536 21.42 1.21 11.08
C HIS A 536 20.62 -0.08 10.86
N THR A 537 19.58 -0.29 11.66
CA THR A 537 18.59 -1.35 11.46
C THR A 537 17.48 -0.85 10.54
N ASN A 538 16.86 -1.74 9.76
CA ASN A 538 15.73 -1.39 8.87
C ASN A 538 14.51 -0.76 9.59
N THR A 539 14.49 -0.81 10.93
CA THR A 539 13.42 -0.26 11.77
C THR A 539 13.80 1.06 12.47
N SER A 540 14.97 1.62 12.20
CA SER A 540 15.37 2.88 12.84
C SER A 540 14.69 4.09 12.21
N TRP A 541 14.61 5.18 12.96
CA TRP A 541 14.09 6.46 12.48
C TRP A 541 14.89 6.98 11.28
N TYR A 542 16.21 6.80 11.29
CA TYR A 542 17.08 7.07 10.14
C TYR A 542 16.63 6.29 8.89
N SER A 543 16.30 4.99 9.05
CA SER A 543 15.80 4.17 7.95
C SER A 543 14.45 4.68 7.43
N GLY A 544 13.54 5.10 8.30
CA GLY A 544 12.24 5.67 7.88
C GLY A 544 12.37 7.02 7.15
N LEU A 545 13.32 7.87 7.56
CA LEU A 545 13.68 9.09 6.83
C LEU A 545 14.28 8.76 5.45
N SER A 546 15.15 7.75 5.38
CA SER A 546 15.77 7.31 4.13
C SER A 546 14.77 6.67 3.16
N GLU A 547 13.83 5.85 3.65
CA GLU A 547 12.70 5.33 2.85
C GLU A 547 11.84 6.47 2.31
N THR A 548 11.73 7.58 3.04
CA THR A 548 11.02 8.76 2.54
C THR A 548 11.74 9.41 1.37
N ILE A 549 13.07 9.48 1.38
CA ILE A 549 13.87 9.93 0.24
C ILE A 549 13.68 9.00 -0.96
N GLU A 550 13.80 7.69 -0.75
CA GLU A 550 13.64 6.69 -1.83
C GLU A 550 12.28 6.85 -2.54
N VAL A 551 11.20 7.00 -1.78
CA VAL A 551 9.87 7.23 -2.35
C VAL A 551 9.79 8.59 -3.07
N MET A 552 10.39 9.65 -2.51
CA MET A 552 10.42 10.96 -3.16
C MET A 552 11.17 10.93 -4.50
N ASN A 553 12.28 10.19 -4.57
CA ASN A 553 13.05 10.01 -5.80
C ASN A 553 12.18 9.40 -6.92
N SER A 554 11.35 8.41 -6.60
CA SER A 554 10.43 7.79 -7.58
C SER A 554 9.41 8.77 -8.21
N TYR A 555 9.13 9.89 -7.55
CA TYR A 555 8.24 10.95 -8.04
C TYR A 555 9.00 12.14 -8.65
N ASN A 556 10.31 12.23 -8.42
CA ASN A 556 11.18 13.25 -8.97
C ASN A 556 11.82 12.82 -10.30
N GLU A 557 12.04 11.52 -10.48
CA GLU A 557 12.67 10.96 -11.67
C GLU A 557 11.86 11.22 -12.96
N ARG A 558 12.57 11.60 -14.02
CA ARG A 558 12.00 11.77 -15.37
C ARG A 558 11.46 10.42 -15.88
N PRO A 559 10.41 10.42 -16.71
CA PRO A 559 9.77 9.18 -17.17
C PRO A 559 10.79 8.22 -17.77
N TYR A 560 10.81 7.02 -17.21
CA TYR A 560 11.62 5.89 -17.65
C TYR A 560 11.33 5.55 -19.11
N ILE A 561 12.39 5.40 -19.92
CA ILE A 561 12.26 4.83 -21.27
C ILE A 561 12.33 3.30 -21.12
N PRO A 562 11.27 2.55 -21.51
CA PRO A 562 11.27 1.09 -21.40
C PRO A 562 12.49 0.46 -22.11
N GLY A 563 13.10 -0.56 -21.48
CA GLY A 563 14.23 -1.31 -22.03
C GLY A 563 15.62 -0.78 -21.63
N ARG A 564 15.72 0.25 -20.79
CA ARG A 564 17.00 0.71 -20.22
C ARG A 564 17.07 0.35 -18.73
N MET A 565 18.24 -0.15 -18.29
CA MET A 565 18.55 -0.27 -16.87
C MET A 565 19.06 1.08 -16.39
N TYR A 566 18.35 1.66 -15.43
CA TYR A 566 18.76 2.86 -14.73
C TYR A 566 19.23 2.41 -13.36
N THR A 567 20.54 2.47 -13.12
CA THR A 567 21.10 2.34 -11.78
C THR A 567 21.14 3.74 -11.19
N GLY A 568 20.09 4.12 -10.45
CA GLY A 568 20.16 5.29 -9.59
C GLY A 568 21.20 5.08 -8.49
N GLU A 569 21.84 6.15 -8.03
CA GLU A 569 22.64 6.07 -6.80
C GLU A 569 21.68 5.85 -5.63
N TYR A 570 22.00 4.91 -4.75
CA TYR A 570 21.23 4.73 -3.52
C TYR A 570 21.47 5.94 -2.63
N GLU A 571 20.44 6.76 -2.44
CA GLU A 571 20.47 7.93 -1.59
C GLU A 571 19.77 7.64 -0.26
N ASP A 572 20.44 7.99 0.83
CA ASP A 572 19.93 7.90 2.19
C ASP A 572 19.92 9.29 2.85
N LEU A 573 19.50 9.38 4.11
CA LEU A 573 19.52 10.67 4.82
C LEU A 573 20.91 11.34 4.82
N GLY A 574 21.97 10.54 4.88
CA GLY A 574 23.35 11.01 4.92
C GLY A 574 23.77 11.75 3.64
N SER A 575 23.15 11.45 2.49
CA SER A 575 23.38 12.19 1.24
C SER A 575 22.96 13.66 1.36
N LEU A 576 21.91 13.95 2.14
CA LEU A 576 21.36 15.30 2.33
C LEU A 576 22.12 16.15 3.36
N TYR A 577 23.07 15.57 4.10
CA TYR A 577 23.86 16.31 5.09
C TYR A 577 24.67 17.46 4.47
N GLY A 578 25.06 17.33 3.20
CA GLY A 578 25.67 18.42 2.44
C GLY A 578 24.75 19.63 2.31
N ALA A 579 23.46 19.40 2.08
CA ALA A 579 22.42 20.44 2.01
C ALA A 579 22.05 20.98 3.39
N PHE A 580 22.01 20.12 4.42
CA PHE A 580 21.81 20.57 5.80
C PHE A 580 22.93 21.52 6.26
N ALA A 581 24.18 21.25 5.87
CA ALA A 581 25.29 22.16 6.13
C ALA A 581 25.10 23.52 5.45
N LEU A 582 24.57 23.56 4.22
CA LEU A 582 24.25 24.83 3.55
C LEU A 582 23.19 25.61 4.34
N LEU A 583 22.11 24.96 4.77
CA LEU A 583 21.11 25.60 5.63
C LEU A 583 21.70 26.10 6.95
N ALA A 584 22.58 25.31 7.57
CA ALA A 584 23.26 25.72 8.80
C ALA A 584 24.17 26.94 8.56
N ILE A 585 24.93 26.96 7.46
CA ILE A 585 25.74 28.12 7.05
C ILE A 585 24.85 29.34 6.82
N LYS A 586 23.71 29.19 6.13
CA LYS A 586 22.75 30.29 5.93
C LYS A 586 22.33 30.95 7.25
N LEU A 587 22.15 30.14 8.29
CA LEU A 587 21.69 30.56 9.62
C LEU A 587 22.83 30.87 10.60
N ALA A 588 24.08 30.76 10.18
CA ALA A 588 25.24 30.91 11.06
C ALA A 588 25.41 32.34 11.56
N ARG A 589 25.74 32.49 12.84
CA ARG A 589 25.97 33.78 13.49
C ARG A 589 27.31 33.78 14.23
N PRO A 590 27.91 34.96 14.48
CA PRO A 590 29.12 35.06 15.28
C PRO A 590 28.93 34.47 16.69
N ALA A 591 29.95 33.78 17.20
CA ALA A 591 30.03 33.28 18.58
C ALA A 591 28.90 32.32 19.01
N GLU A 592 28.38 31.51 18.08
CA GLU A 592 27.44 30.43 18.42
C GLU A 592 28.12 29.36 19.30
N GLN A 593 27.39 28.86 20.29
CA GLN A 593 27.83 27.83 21.22
C GLN A 593 26.87 26.64 21.20
N VAL A 594 27.38 25.48 21.60
CA VAL A 594 26.57 24.27 21.81
C VAL A 594 25.40 24.59 22.73
N THR A 595 24.19 24.20 22.32
CA THR A 595 22.98 24.52 23.07
C THR A 595 22.96 23.83 24.43
N GLN A 596 22.27 24.44 25.39
CA GLN A 596 22.13 23.89 26.74
C GLN A 596 21.51 22.48 26.72
N ARG A 597 20.51 22.23 25.85
CA ARG A 597 19.87 20.92 25.70
C ARG A 597 20.86 19.81 25.31
N VAL A 598 21.84 20.11 24.45
CA VAL A 598 22.88 19.15 24.05
C VAL A 598 23.88 18.95 25.17
N ASN A 599 24.33 20.03 25.84
CA ASN A 599 25.24 19.94 26.97
C ASN A 599 24.65 19.08 28.11
N GLU A 600 23.36 19.28 28.42
CA GLU A 600 22.65 18.46 29.41
C GLU A 600 22.54 17.00 28.96
N ALA A 601 22.23 16.73 27.69
CA ALA A 601 22.14 15.36 27.17
C ALA A 601 23.50 14.64 27.14
N LEU A 602 24.59 15.35 26.85
CA LEU A 602 25.95 14.82 26.94
C LEU A 602 26.32 14.46 28.38
N ALA A 603 26.01 15.33 29.34
CA ALA A 603 26.21 15.08 30.77
C ALA A 603 25.32 13.95 31.30
N GLY A 604 24.09 13.83 30.77
CA GLY A 604 23.12 12.78 31.09
C GLY A 604 23.41 11.42 30.45
N GLY A 605 24.46 11.31 29.62
CA GLY A 605 24.87 10.04 29.02
C GLY A 605 24.00 9.55 27.86
N VAL A 606 23.19 10.43 27.24
CA VAL A 606 22.29 10.09 26.12
C VAL A 606 23.04 9.52 24.92
N PHE A 607 24.28 9.96 24.70
CA PHE A 607 25.10 9.52 23.57
C PHE A 607 26.04 8.39 23.97
N SER A 608 25.88 7.24 23.32
CA SER A 608 26.84 6.13 23.43
C SER A 608 28.21 6.49 22.85
N TYR A 609 29.26 5.72 23.19
CA TYR A 609 30.60 5.95 22.63
C TYR A 609 30.63 5.86 21.11
N SER A 610 29.99 4.84 20.53
CA SER A 610 29.91 4.66 19.07
C SER A 610 29.13 5.78 18.41
N SER A 611 28.02 6.23 19.02
CA SER A 611 27.25 7.37 18.51
C SER A 611 28.11 8.65 18.50
N LYS A 612 28.91 8.89 19.55
CA LYS A 612 29.81 10.06 19.63
C LYS A 612 30.86 10.05 18.51
N ASP A 613 31.54 8.92 18.29
CA ASP A 613 32.57 8.82 17.26
C ASP A 613 31.99 9.07 15.85
N ARG A 614 30.84 8.46 15.55
CA ARG A 614 30.12 8.68 14.29
C ARG A 614 29.70 10.14 14.12
N ILE A 615 29.08 10.74 15.13
CA ILE A 615 28.67 12.15 15.11
C ILE A 615 29.87 13.06 14.87
N ILE A 616 31.01 12.82 15.54
CA ILE A 616 32.23 13.61 15.34
C ILE A 616 32.70 13.50 13.88
N SER A 617 32.67 12.30 13.29
CA SER A 617 33.01 12.08 11.89
C SER A 617 32.06 12.85 10.95
N ILE A 618 30.76 12.78 11.19
CA ILE A 618 29.73 13.52 10.42
C ILE A 618 29.98 15.02 10.51
N LEU A 619 30.07 15.58 11.71
CA LEU A 619 30.25 17.02 11.92
C LEU A 619 31.55 17.55 11.29
N LYS A 620 32.64 16.76 11.32
CA LYS A 620 33.89 17.10 10.62
C LYS A 620 33.69 17.19 9.11
N ARG A 621 32.87 16.31 8.52
CA ARG A 621 32.56 16.31 7.07
C ARG A 621 31.65 17.46 6.65
N LEU A 622 30.88 18.05 7.58
CA LEU A 622 30.01 19.19 7.26
C LEU A 622 30.78 20.51 7.06
N LYS A 623 32.02 20.59 7.56
CA LYS A 623 32.85 21.78 7.41
C LYS A 623 33.10 22.05 5.93
N ARG A 624 32.95 23.31 5.53
CA ARG A 624 33.21 23.77 4.16
C ARG A 624 34.45 24.67 4.15
N ASP A 625 35.18 24.61 3.05
CA ASP A 625 36.32 25.51 2.82
C ASP A 625 35.79 26.90 2.39
N PRO A 626 36.03 27.97 3.15
CA PRO A 626 35.60 29.32 2.79
C PRO A 626 36.18 29.85 1.48
N SER A 627 37.27 29.26 0.98
CA SER A 627 37.91 29.66 -0.27
C SER A 627 37.21 29.11 -1.52
N VAL A 628 36.30 28.13 -1.35
CA VAL A 628 35.52 27.56 -2.44
C VAL A 628 34.26 28.41 -2.63
N PRO A 629 34.03 28.99 -3.83
CA PRO A 629 32.84 29.78 -4.09
C PRO A 629 31.58 28.92 -4.02
N TYR A 630 30.48 29.52 -3.59
CA TYR A 630 29.19 28.84 -3.52
C TYR A 630 28.39 29.06 -4.81
N GLU A 631 28.02 27.95 -5.45
CA GLU A 631 27.15 27.93 -6.62
C GLU A 631 25.82 27.27 -6.22
N GLY A 632 24.80 28.08 -5.96
CA GLY A 632 23.45 27.58 -5.63
C GLY A 632 22.46 28.70 -5.33
N TYR A 633 21.18 28.35 -5.14
CA TYR A 633 20.10 29.34 -5.06
C TYR A 633 19.69 29.74 -3.62
N ILE A 634 20.19 29.03 -2.61
CA ILE A 634 19.73 29.20 -1.21
C ILE A 634 20.38 30.36 -0.45
N ILE A 635 21.62 30.71 -0.78
CA ILE A 635 22.45 31.71 -0.09
C ILE A 635 23.05 32.60 -1.16
N SER A 636 23.08 33.91 -0.96
CA SER A 636 23.85 34.76 -1.87
C SER A 636 25.35 34.47 -1.72
N GLU A 637 26.15 34.67 -2.76
CA GLU A 637 27.60 34.46 -2.70
C GLU A 637 28.25 35.31 -1.59
N ALA A 638 27.78 36.56 -1.42
CA ALA A 638 28.25 37.48 -0.39
C ALA A 638 27.91 37.00 1.05
N ASP A 639 26.68 36.52 1.26
CA ASP A 639 26.27 35.98 2.55
C ASP A 639 26.98 34.67 2.86
N TYR A 640 27.22 33.83 1.85
CA TYR A 640 27.96 32.58 2.01
C TYR A 640 29.39 32.84 2.48
N ALA A 641 30.13 33.71 1.78
CA ALA A 641 31.52 34.04 2.10
C ALA A 641 31.66 34.56 3.54
N THR A 642 30.64 35.27 4.04
CA THR A 642 30.61 35.77 5.41
C THR A 642 30.26 34.66 6.40
N ASN A 643 29.18 33.92 6.16
CA ASN A 643 28.60 33.02 7.13
C ASN A 643 29.38 31.70 7.27
N VAL A 644 30.03 31.22 6.20
CA VAL A 644 30.85 30.01 6.24
C VAL A 644 32.02 30.14 7.23
N VAL A 645 32.50 31.37 7.45
CA VAL A 645 33.56 31.65 8.44
C VAL A 645 33.04 31.52 9.87
N PHE A 646 31.76 31.81 10.10
CA PHE A 646 31.10 31.63 11.39
C PHE A 646 30.76 30.15 11.66
N PHE A 647 30.52 29.37 10.61
CA PHE A 647 30.23 27.93 10.67
C PHE A 647 31.51 27.08 10.69
N LYS A 648 32.24 27.07 11.83
CA LYS A 648 33.52 26.36 11.98
C LYS A 648 33.49 25.13 12.88
#